data_AF-A0A166AAG7-F1
#
_entry.id   AF-A0A166AAG7-F1
#
_cell.length_a   1.000
_cell.length_b   1.000
_cell.length_c   1.000
_cell.angle_alpha   90.00
_cell.angle_beta   90.00
_cell.angle_gamma   90.00
#
_symmetry.space_group_name_H-M   'P 1'
#
loop_
_entity.id
_entity.type
_entity.pdbx_description
1 polymer ?
#
loop_
_entity_poly.entity_id
_entity_poly.type
_entity_poly.pdbx_seq_one_letter_code
_entity_poly.pdbx_strand_id
1 'polypeptide(L)'
;MVSVFNSVLCVLGMQWAARLIATPLGNTNLERTLARERRAAVAEGYMLSLMGILVWTLLLSIGFFVLGFLIQLWEIAVSFTGRAPILLFGGAFATGLSVIIMGIIVVTTFHAALHNNSPFESPLSNLLQPFLRWSRYILPQEFGSDEKDNNDVDLEKKGQNDNEDQGEYPDEWEGGQNTPETDAVEDVEALVRWQKSDPEDVQALKAYARLVINATDMEVLERAVPSFEFGEWHKAGMSLSPIFMAVRDRFLATDTSFRLKETVNQQLVYFKDWKGWCNQYGSWRDDIRADDFTRWCKAQCKGLIEESRGSRRDLFPAFAFFTSLEDANRDLRGYQSTAETDDACIARILTTYNSTGEIGLRGDLFETAVIACDTLLQDGKVDEVTAILSDVEHYYVIQSFIRNPSTWWFRVSDLVSFMTKGKEVEILEEMCTFFSELPEMTVISGDDSDPLLICQFLEQLSKDLPKDFIAPLSFDLSPVIAILDKEKLFKRYANTLIYYLTRGAMEGLSDHHLTSGFWQHCRDVCLDETRSDDDLDSYLRNDSYFRADRDAKRAQVAGFYQDYHGCFIPLPLVGLSDEECDDLCNNICTSIRTAHDLTERQADDEINDDQERTYLVKDCKRPILELLDLEQDQRANVLTRILSNIQRSELLRFLLQDTRLDWERIKDLVSDITSGHEIGLLADISTSRHFRYFGTHANVRVFLSLLAHFIPLLPSDFTVSPDFDITRVLFTMNGTQFRLYQRERQHWSKDVATIIFYLDHGAFDAISDRYLFMAGEFFKLCQTDSPRMVDWTDDERISEDVQSRVAFYEKAFETRNAGMSLFVTTSVLA
;
A
#
# COMPACT_ATOMS: atom_id res chain seq x y z
N MET A 1 -37.48 66.46 -7.25
CA MET A 1 -37.64 65.27 -6.40
C MET A 1 -36.61 64.18 -6.69
N VAL A 2 -36.47 63.69 -7.93
CA VAL A 2 -35.54 62.57 -8.27
C VAL A 2 -34.10 62.80 -7.77
N SER A 3 -33.51 63.98 -7.99
CA SER A 3 -32.19 64.33 -7.43
C SER A 3 -32.09 64.18 -5.91
N VAL A 4 -33.13 64.54 -5.15
CA VAL A 4 -33.16 64.42 -3.68
C VAL A 4 -33.20 62.95 -3.26
N PHE A 5 -33.99 62.13 -3.96
CA PHE A 5 -34.03 60.68 -3.75
C PHE A 5 -32.67 60.03 -4.03
N ASN A 6 -32.01 60.43 -5.13
CA ASN A 6 -30.66 59.99 -5.46
C ASN A 6 -29.62 60.38 -4.37
N SER A 7 -29.69 61.62 -3.86
CA SER A 7 -28.82 62.05 -2.74
C SER A 7 -29.07 61.25 -1.46
N VAL A 8 -30.33 60.93 -1.13
CA VAL A 8 -30.66 60.10 0.04
C VAL A 8 -30.14 58.67 -0.13
N LEU A 9 -30.32 58.06 -1.31
CA LEU A 9 -29.77 56.73 -1.61
C LEU A 9 -28.23 56.71 -1.54
N CYS A 10 -27.56 57.77 -2.02
CA CYS A 10 -26.10 57.89 -1.91
C CYS A 10 -25.64 57.94 -0.44
N VAL A 11 -26.31 58.71 0.41
CA VAL A 11 -26.01 58.78 1.85
C VAL A 11 -26.25 57.43 2.55
N LEU A 12 -27.34 56.74 2.22
CA LEU A 12 -27.61 55.38 2.74
C LEU A 12 -26.56 54.38 2.27
N GLY A 13 -26.17 54.41 0.99
CA GLY A 13 -25.10 53.58 0.43
C GLY A 13 -23.76 53.80 1.15
N MET A 14 -23.37 55.06 1.39
CA MET A 14 -22.17 55.39 2.18
C MET A 14 -22.26 54.87 3.63
N GLN A 15 -23.43 54.97 4.27
CA GLN A 15 -23.64 54.44 5.64
C GLN A 15 -23.57 52.90 5.68
N TRP A 16 -24.05 52.21 4.64
CA TRP A 16 -23.97 50.76 4.53
C TRP A 16 -22.52 50.32 4.24
N ALA A 17 -21.83 50.98 3.32
CA ALA A 17 -20.40 50.76 3.06
C ALA A 17 -19.54 50.94 4.32
N ALA A 18 -19.76 52.02 5.10
CA ALA A 18 -19.07 52.23 6.37
C ALA A 18 -19.34 51.10 7.39
N ARG A 19 -20.56 50.53 7.42
CA ARG A 19 -20.91 49.39 8.28
C ARG A 19 -20.33 48.05 7.80
N LEU A 20 -19.94 47.92 6.54
CA LEU A 20 -19.25 46.72 6.02
C LEU A 20 -17.76 46.69 6.42
N ILE A 21 -17.15 47.86 6.55
CA ILE A 21 -15.75 48.01 7.01
C ILE A 21 -15.66 47.86 8.54
N ALA A 22 -16.74 48.14 9.27
CA ALA A 22 -16.79 48.01 10.74
C ALA A 22 -16.70 46.56 11.21
N THR A 23 -15.82 46.31 12.20
CA THR A 23 -15.63 44.99 12.82
C THR A 23 -16.95 44.43 13.38
N PRO A 24 -17.39 43.23 12.97
CA PRO A 24 -18.60 42.61 13.52
C PRO A 24 -18.44 42.23 14.99
N LEU A 25 -19.58 42.10 15.67
CA LEU A 25 -19.65 41.50 17.01
C LEU A 25 -19.47 39.98 16.88
N GLY A 26 -18.62 39.42 17.73
CA GLY A 26 -18.32 37.99 17.84
C GLY A 26 -17.38 37.77 19.01
N ASN A 27 -17.53 36.65 19.70
CA ASN A 27 -16.72 36.28 20.86
C ASN A 27 -15.32 35.84 20.43
N THR A 28 -15.25 35.08 19.33
CA THR A 28 -13.99 34.61 18.73
C THR A 28 -13.61 35.42 17.48
N ASN A 29 -12.33 35.33 17.06
CA ASN A 29 -11.89 35.92 15.79
C ASN A 29 -12.49 35.18 14.58
N LEU A 30 -12.74 33.88 14.69
CA LEU A 30 -13.41 33.08 13.66
C LEU A 30 -14.86 33.58 13.43
N GLU A 31 -15.66 33.70 14.49
CA GLU A 31 -17.02 34.27 14.41
C GLU A 31 -17.02 35.65 13.75
N ARG A 32 -16.04 36.51 14.07
CA ARG A 32 -15.91 37.83 13.46
C ARG A 32 -15.58 37.75 11.97
N THR A 33 -14.68 36.85 11.56
CA THR A 33 -14.33 36.66 10.14
C THR A 33 -15.52 36.09 9.37
N LEU A 34 -16.17 35.05 9.88
CA LEU A 34 -17.40 34.49 9.28
C LEU A 34 -18.53 35.53 9.22
N ALA A 35 -18.73 36.34 10.26
CA ALA A 35 -19.72 37.41 10.24
C ALA A 35 -19.36 38.55 9.26
N ARG A 36 -18.07 38.75 8.95
CA ARG A 36 -17.62 39.69 7.92
C ARG A 36 -17.89 39.13 6.52
N GLU A 37 -17.55 37.87 6.25
CA GLU A 37 -17.87 37.20 4.97
C GLU A 37 -19.38 37.12 4.73
N ARG A 38 -20.21 36.77 5.74
CA ARG A 38 -21.67 36.82 5.64
C ARG A 38 -22.17 38.21 5.22
N ARG A 39 -21.60 39.28 5.77
CA ARG A 39 -21.95 40.66 5.41
C ARG A 39 -21.45 41.04 4.01
N ALA A 40 -20.25 40.61 3.62
CA ALA A 40 -19.67 40.87 2.31
C ALA A 40 -20.50 40.20 1.20
N ALA A 41 -20.77 38.89 1.31
CA ALA A 41 -21.56 38.15 0.34
C ALA A 41 -23.00 38.70 0.19
N VAL A 42 -23.64 39.11 1.29
CA VAL A 42 -24.93 39.81 1.23
C VAL A 42 -24.80 41.18 0.56
N ALA A 43 -23.77 41.95 0.90
CA ALA A 43 -23.56 43.28 0.33
C ALA A 43 -23.23 43.27 -1.16
N GLU A 44 -22.51 42.26 -1.65
CA GLU A 44 -22.12 42.13 -3.06
C GLU A 44 -23.35 42.21 -3.98
N GLY A 45 -24.38 41.39 -3.71
CA GLY A 45 -25.64 41.41 -4.45
C GLY A 45 -26.45 42.71 -4.29
N TYR A 46 -26.51 43.28 -3.09
CA TYR A 46 -27.30 44.51 -2.85
C TYR A 46 -26.61 45.79 -3.33
N MET A 47 -25.27 45.88 -3.26
CA MET A 47 -24.52 47.08 -3.69
C MET A 47 -24.46 47.21 -5.21
N LEU A 48 -24.33 46.10 -5.96
CA LEU A 48 -24.43 46.12 -7.43
C LEU A 48 -25.79 46.67 -7.87
N SER A 49 -26.88 46.18 -7.27
CA SER A 49 -28.24 46.66 -7.54
C SER A 49 -28.44 48.14 -7.16
N LEU A 50 -27.98 48.54 -5.97
CA LEU A 50 -28.08 49.94 -5.50
C LEU A 50 -27.27 50.91 -6.38
N MET A 51 -26.07 50.52 -6.81
CA MET A 51 -25.26 51.33 -7.72
C MET A 51 -25.94 51.53 -9.07
N GLY A 52 -26.57 50.49 -9.64
CA GLY A 52 -27.38 50.61 -10.86
C GLY A 52 -28.56 51.57 -10.70
N ILE A 53 -29.32 51.48 -9.59
CA ILE A 53 -30.44 52.39 -9.29
C ILE A 53 -29.98 53.84 -9.13
N LEU A 54 -28.82 54.06 -8.48
CA LEU A 54 -28.24 55.38 -8.27
C LEU A 54 -27.90 56.06 -9.62
N VAL A 55 -27.26 55.33 -10.54
CA VAL A 55 -26.89 55.87 -11.86
C VAL A 55 -28.15 56.09 -12.73
N TRP A 56 -29.13 55.19 -12.70
CA TRP A 56 -30.40 55.38 -13.43
C TRP A 56 -31.18 56.61 -12.94
N THR A 57 -31.31 56.80 -11.62
CA THR A 57 -32.02 57.97 -11.07
C THR A 57 -31.26 59.28 -11.27
N LEU A 58 -29.92 59.25 -11.29
CA LEU A 58 -29.09 60.38 -11.70
C LEU A 58 -29.34 60.78 -13.16
N LEU A 59 -29.26 59.84 -14.10
CA LEU A 59 -29.53 60.09 -15.52
C LEU A 59 -30.94 60.64 -15.75
N LEU A 60 -31.94 60.06 -15.09
CA LEU A 60 -33.33 60.50 -15.17
C LEU A 60 -33.52 61.91 -14.58
N SER A 61 -32.76 62.28 -13.55
CA SER A 61 -32.74 63.65 -13.02
C SER A 61 -32.08 64.65 -13.97
N ILE A 62 -31.01 64.26 -14.66
CA ILE A 62 -30.35 65.09 -15.68
C ILE A 62 -31.29 65.28 -16.87
N GLY A 63 -31.96 64.22 -17.33
CA GLY A 63 -32.96 64.27 -18.40
C GLY A 63 -34.10 65.23 -18.09
N PHE A 64 -34.67 65.19 -16.88
CA PHE A 64 -35.71 66.15 -16.48
C PHE A 64 -35.19 67.58 -16.32
N PHE A 65 -33.94 67.79 -15.89
CA PHE A 65 -33.34 69.12 -15.84
C PHE A 65 -33.18 69.71 -17.24
N VAL A 66 -32.63 68.94 -18.18
CA VAL A 66 -32.49 69.35 -19.60
C VAL A 66 -33.87 69.60 -20.22
N LEU A 67 -34.86 68.73 -19.99
CA LEU A 67 -36.22 68.92 -20.50
C LEU A 67 -36.86 70.22 -19.98
N GLY A 68 -36.75 70.50 -18.67
CA GLY A 68 -37.25 71.73 -18.06
C GLY A 68 -36.54 72.99 -18.61
N PHE A 69 -35.23 72.92 -18.80
CA PHE A 69 -34.43 73.99 -19.41
C PHE A 69 -34.83 74.25 -20.87
N LEU A 70 -35.07 73.19 -21.66
CA LEU A 70 -35.54 73.32 -23.04
C LEU A 70 -36.94 73.95 -23.10
N ILE A 71 -37.87 73.57 -22.22
CA ILE A 71 -39.20 74.20 -22.12
C ILE A 71 -39.05 75.69 -21.81
N GLN A 72 -38.21 76.08 -20.85
CA GLN A 72 -37.96 77.49 -20.52
C GLN A 72 -37.36 78.27 -21.70
N LEU A 73 -36.40 77.69 -22.44
CA LEU A 73 -35.84 78.31 -23.64
C LEU A 73 -36.90 78.53 -24.73
N TRP A 74 -37.80 77.56 -24.94
CA TRP A 74 -38.88 77.66 -25.92
C TRP A 74 -39.94 78.69 -25.53
N GLU A 75 -40.37 78.72 -24.27
CA GLU A 75 -41.27 79.76 -23.74
C GLU A 75 -40.66 81.16 -23.95
N ILE A 76 -39.38 81.37 -23.60
CA ILE A 76 -38.69 82.64 -23.82
C ILE A 76 -38.64 82.99 -25.33
N ALA A 77 -38.30 82.03 -26.20
CA ALA A 77 -38.22 82.25 -27.64
C ALA A 77 -39.56 82.63 -28.29
N VAL A 78 -40.69 82.17 -27.75
CA VAL A 78 -42.05 82.42 -28.27
C VAL A 78 -42.70 83.65 -27.59
N SER A 79 -42.26 84.04 -26.39
CA SER A 79 -42.85 85.13 -25.60
C SER A 79 -42.78 86.53 -26.24
N PHE A 80 -41.94 86.76 -27.25
CA PHE A 80 -41.78 88.06 -27.91
C PHE A 80 -42.79 88.30 -29.05
N THR A 81 -43.52 89.42 -28.99
CA THR A 81 -44.48 89.84 -30.04
C THR A 81 -43.83 90.27 -31.36
N GLY A 82 -42.50 90.37 -31.43
CA GLY A 82 -41.72 90.56 -32.66
C GLY A 82 -40.80 89.38 -32.91
N ARG A 83 -40.54 89.04 -34.19
CA ARG A 83 -39.67 87.91 -34.57
C ARG A 83 -38.27 88.07 -33.97
N ALA A 84 -37.91 87.20 -33.03
CA ALA A 84 -36.58 87.11 -32.42
C ALA A 84 -35.81 85.87 -32.95
N PRO A 85 -35.33 85.88 -34.21
CA PRO A 85 -34.81 84.68 -34.87
C PRO A 85 -33.62 84.03 -34.14
N ILE A 86 -32.77 84.83 -33.48
CA ILE A 86 -31.60 84.34 -32.74
C ILE A 86 -32.01 83.41 -31.58
N LEU A 87 -33.07 83.74 -30.84
CA LEU A 87 -33.56 82.89 -29.74
C LEU A 87 -34.23 81.62 -30.27
N LEU A 88 -34.93 81.71 -31.39
CA LEU A 88 -35.62 80.59 -32.02
C LEU A 88 -34.62 79.57 -32.62
N PHE A 89 -33.54 80.05 -33.26
CA PHE A 89 -32.41 79.22 -33.66
C PHE A 89 -31.68 78.63 -32.44
N GLY A 90 -31.50 79.41 -31.36
CA GLY A 90 -30.88 78.93 -30.12
C GLY A 90 -31.66 77.77 -29.47
N GLY A 91 -32.98 77.89 -29.38
CA GLY A 91 -33.87 76.83 -28.86
C GLY A 91 -33.80 75.56 -29.72
N ALA A 92 -33.91 75.69 -31.05
CA ALA A 92 -33.80 74.57 -31.98
C ALA A 92 -32.43 73.86 -31.90
N PHE A 93 -31.33 74.63 -31.84
CA PHE A 93 -29.98 74.10 -31.71
C PHE A 93 -29.77 73.38 -30.37
N ALA A 94 -30.25 73.95 -29.27
CA ALA A 94 -30.21 73.33 -27.94
C ALA A 94 -31.01 72.03 -27.88
N THR A 95 -32.20 71.96 -28.50
CA THR A 95 -32.95 70.70 -28.62
C THR A 95 -32.18 69.66 -29.44
N GLY A 96 -31.57 70.05 -30.55
CA GLY A 96 -30.81 69.14 -31.42
C GLY A 96 -29.62 68.51 -30.69
N LEU A 97 -28.78 69.32 -30.03
CA LEU A 97 -27.67 68.82 -29.22
C LEU A 97 -28.13 67.92 -28.07
N SER A 98 -29.22 68.29 -27.38
CA SER A 98 -29.75 67.49 -26.27
C SER A 98 -30.23 66.11 -26.72
N VAL A 99 -30.91 66.02 -27.86
CA VAL A 99 -31.35 64.75 -28.45
C VAL A 99 -30.18 63.90 -28.91
N ILE A 100 -29.15 64.51 -29.51
CA ILE A 100 -27.93 63.79 -29.94
C ILE A 100 -27.19 63.19 -28.72
N ILE A 101 -26.96 63.99 -27.67
CA ILE A 101 -26.26 63.54 -26.46
C ILE A 101 -27.06 62.42 -25.76
N MET A 102 -28.37 62.58 -25.62
CA MET A 102 -29.24 61.54 -25.04
C MET A 102 -29.25 60.27 -25.90
N GLY A 103 -29.28 60.41 -27.22
CA GLY A 103 -29.21 59.30 -28.18
C GLY A 103 -27.90 58.53 -28.08
N ILE A 104 -26.75 59.21 -27.99
CA ILE A 104 -25.44 58.57 -27.78
C ILE A 104 -25.44 57.76 -26.48
N ILE A 105 -25.88 58.36 -25.37
CA ILE A 105 -25.93 57.68 -24.05
C ILE A 105 -26.81 56.43 -24.10
N VAL A 106 -27.99 56.50 -24.73
CA VAL A 106 -28.90 55.34 -24.86
C VAL A 106 -28.29 54.26 -25.75
N VAL A 107 -27.70 54.63 -26.91
CA VAL A 107 -27.09 53.67 -27.84
C VAL A 107 -25.88 52.97 -27.22
N THR A 108 -24.98 53.68 -26.54
CA THR A 108 -23.82 53.04 -25.89
C THR A 108 -24.24 52.14 -24.74
N THR A 109 -25.23 52.55 -23.93
CA THR A 109 -25.79 51.71 -22.85
C THR A 109 -26.47 50.45 -23.38
N PHE A 110 -27.20 50.54 -24.49
CA PHE A 110 -27.88 49.40 -25.10
C PHE A 110 -26.91 48.44 -25.81
N HIS A 111 -25.88 48.98 -26.49
CA HIS A 111 -24.80 48.18 -27.08
C HIS A 111 -24.07 47.35 -26.03
N ALA A 112 -23.76 47.96 -24.87
CA ALA A 112 -23.14 47.29 -23.74
C ALA A 112 -24.01 46.21 -23.07
N ALA A 113 -25.34 46.32 -23.17
CA ALA A 113 -26.25 45.32 -22.62
C ALA A 113 -26.50 44.11 -23.54
N LEU A 114 -26.07 44.18 -24.81
CA LEU A 114 -26.27 43.14 -25.82
C LEU A 114 -25.01 42.35 -26.19
N HIS A 115 -23.82 42.94 -26.05
CA HIS A 115 -22.55 42.29 -26.36
C HIS A 115 -21.75 42.05 -25.07
N ASN A 116 -21.41 40.80 -24.81
CA ASN A 116 -20.46 40.43 -23.75
C ASN A 116 -19.09 41.09 -24.05
N ASN A 117 -18.37 41.52 -23.02
CA ASN A 117 -17.06 42.20 -23.10
C ASN A 117 -17.07 43.53 -23.91
N SER A 118 -18.20 44.25 -23.91
CA SER A 118 -18.28 45.59 -24.53
C SER A 118 -17.41 46.63 -23.78
N PRO A 119 -16.64 47.50 -24.48
CA PRO A 119 -15.80 48.54 -23.84
C PRO A 119 -16.61 49.66 -23.14
N PHE A 120 -17.94 49.57 -23.15
CA PHE A 120 -18.88 50.47 -22.47
C PHE A 120 -19.63 49.78 -21.32
N GLU A 121 -19.14 48.63 -20.83
CA GLU A 121 -19.76 47.91 -19.70
C GLU A 121 -19.87 48.81 -18.46
N SER A 122 -21.03 48.79 -17.82
CA SER A 122 -21.33 49.64 -16.67
C SER A 122 -22.39 49.01 -15.77
N PRO A 123 -22.59 49.50 -14.53
CA PRO A 123 -23.67 49.00 -13.66
C PRO A 123 -25.09 49.12 -14.26
N LEU A 124 -25.25 49.88 -15.34
CA LEU A 124 -26.50 50.02 -16.10
C LEU A 124 -26.75 48.84 -17.04
N SER A 125 -25.72 48.32 -17.73
CA SER A 125 -25.88 47.24 -18.72
C SER A 125 -26.25 45.92 -18.05
N ASN A 126 -25.62 45.62 -16.92
CA ASN A 126 -25.77 44.33 -16.23
C ASN A 126 -27.15 44.20 -15.56
N LEU A 127 -27.77 45.34 -15.21
CA LEU A 127 -29.15 45.41 -14.67
C LEU A 127 -30.23 45.41 -15.79
N LEU A 128 -29.86 45.79 -17.02
CA LEU A 128 -30.73 45.72 -18.21
C LEU A 128 -30.83 44.29 -18.78
N GLN A 129 -29.78 43.47 -18.63
CA GLN A 129 -29.69 42.13 -19.20
C GLN A 129 -30.92 41.22 -18.92
N PRO A 130 -31.45 41.09 -17.68
CA PRO A 130 -32.63 40.26 -17.43
C PRO A 130 -33.91 40.85 -18.04
N PHE A 131 -34.07 42.18 -18.10
CA PHE A 131 -35.23 42.82 -18.70
C PHE A 131 -35.24 42.69 -20.24
N LEU A 132 -34.06 42.76 -20.87
CA LEU A 132 -33.90 42.53 -22.31
C LEU A 132 -34.16 41.06 -22.68
N ARG A 133 -33.66 40.10 -21.89
CA ARG A 133 -33.99 38.67 -22.05
C ARG A 133 -35.50 38.44 -21.92
N TRP A 134 -36.16 39.07 -20.94
CA TRP A 134 -37.62 38.99 -20.77
C TRP A 134 -38.40 39.60 -21.95
N SER A 135 -37.97 40.77 -22.47
CA SER A 135 -38.62 41.39 -23.63
C SER A 135 -38.54 40.57 -24.93
N ARG A 136 -37.50 39.74 -25.10
CA ARG A 136 -37.36 38.82 -26.25
C ARG A 136 -38.39 37.68 -26.25
N TYR A 137 -39.09 37.42 -25.14
CA TYR A 137 -40.18 36.43 -25.07
C TYR A 137 -41.58 37.00 -25.38
N ILE A 138 -41.72 38.32 -25.61
CA ILE A 138 -43.03 38.99 -25.72
C ILE A 138 -43.34 39.50 -27.15
N LEU A 139 -42.39 39.42 -28.08
CA LEU A 139 -42.57 39.82 -29.49
C LEU A 139 -42.54 38.58 -30.43
N PRO A 140 -43.65 38.27 -31.13
CA PRO A 140 -43.64 37.30 -32.22
C PRO A 140 -42.74 37.75 -33.37
N GLN A 141 -41.97 36.81 -33.91
CA GLN A 141 -41.01 37.00 -34.99
C GLN A 141 -41.68 36.80 -36.36
N GLU A 142 -41.50 37.75 -37.28
CA GLU A 142 -41.74 37.52 -38.72
C GLU A 142 -40.64 38.11 -39.62
N PHE A 143 -40.17 37.25 -40.53
CA PHE A 143 -39.46 37.46 -41.81
C PHE A 143 -38.04 38.08 -41.89
N GLY A 144 -37.15 37.31 -42.58
CA GLY A 144 -35.72 37.54 -42.86
C GLY A 144 -35.37 38.78 -43.69
N SER A 145 -34.11 39.04 -44.09
CA SER A 145 -33.03 38.14 -44.57
C SER A 145 -31.67 38.88 -44.59
N ASP A 146 -30.46 38.32 -44.84
CA ASP A 146 -29.90 36.95 -44.97
C ASP A 146 -28.34 37.04 -44.92
N GLU A 147 -27.61 35.89 -44.87
CA GLU A 147 -26.26 35.61 -45.44
C GLU A 147 -25.03 36.50 -45.00
N LYS A 148 -23.81 36.08 -44.60
CA LYS A 148 -22.97 34.85 -44.47
C LYS A 148 -21.89 35.16 -43.37
N ASP A 149 -20.99 34.32 -42.85
CA ASP A 149 -20.34 33.11 -43.37
C ASP A 149 -19.79 32.20 -42.23
N ASN A 150 -20.01 30.89 -42.39
CA ASN A 150 -19.36 29.67 -41.85
C ASN A 150 -18.20 29.69 -40.81
N ASN A 151 -18.32 28.84 -39.77
CA ASN A 151 -17.71 27.48 -39.75
C ASN A 151 -18.21 26.60 -38.56
N ASP A 152 -17.99 25.28 -38.68
CA ASP A 152 -18.23 24.14 -37.75
C ASP A 152 -19.56 23.37 -38.00
N VAL A 153 -19.63 22.17 -38.61
CA VAL A 153 -18.89 20.87 -38.42
C VAL A 153 -19.00 20.39 -36.96
N ASP A 154 -19.67 19.28 -36.60
CA ASP A 154 -20.40 18.27 -37.38
C ASP A 154 -21.42 17.45 -36.54
N LEU A 155 -22.21 16.62 -37.23
CA LEU A 155 -22.75 15.31 -36.82
C LEU A 155 -23.44 15.08 -35.44
N GLU A 156 -24.72 14.68 -35.53
CA GLU A 156 -25.20 13.47 -34.85
C GLU A 156 -25.77 12.50 -35.89
N LYS A 157 -25.25 11.26 -35.98
CA LYS A 157 -25.95 10.13 -36.61
C LYS A 157 -25.65 8.81 -35.91
N LYS A 158 -26.71 8.04 -35.70
CA LYS A 158 -26.76 6.77 -34.97
C LYS A 158 -26.79 5.60 -35.95
N GLY A 159 -26.00 4.54 -35.73
CA GLY A 159 -26.19 3.28 -36.47
C GLY A 159 -25.04 2.25 -36.49
N GLN A 160 -24.97 1.42 -35.45
CA GLN A 160 -25.03 -0.06 -35.54
C GLN A 160 -23.92 -0.88 -36.25
N ASN A 161 -23.38 -1.86 -35.49
CA ASN A 161 -22.83 -3.21 -35.83
C ASN A 161 -21.32 -3.49 -36.04
N ASP A 162 -20.88 -4.48 -35.24
CA ASP A 162 -20.03 -5.66 -35.50
C ASP A 162 -18.48 -5.62 -35.54
N ASN A 163 -17.92 -6.22 -34.47
CA ASN A 163 -16.88 -7.28 -34.40
C ASN A 163 -15.35 -7.01 -34.41
N GLU A 164 -14.69 -7.88 -33.64
CA GLU A 164 -13.30 -8.39 -33.68
C GLU A 164 -12.13 -7.53 -33.12
N ASP A 165 -11.93 -7.70 -31.80
CA ASP A 165 -10.81 -8.45 -31.20
C ASP A 165 -9.35 -8.10 -31.58
N GLN A 166 -8.65 -7.41 -30.68
CA GLN A 166 -7.30 -7.81 -30.19
C GLN A 166 -6.91 -6.98 -28.95
N GLY A 167 -6.25 -7.62 -27.98
CA GLY A 167 -5.84 -7.00 -26.72
C GLY A 167 -4.39 -6.53 -26.74
N GLU A 168 -4.11 -5.46 -25.99
CA GLU A 168 -2.77 -4.95 -25.70
C GLU A 168 -2.76 -4.37 -24.27
N TYR A 169 -1.64 -4.51 -23.55
CA TYR A 169 -1.52 -4.19 -22.12
C TYR A 169 -1.44 -2.67 -21.88
N PRO A 170 -1.84 -2.16 -20.70
CA PRO A 170 -1.66 -0.75 -20.36
C PRO A 170 -0.23 -0.50 -19.86
N ASP A 171 0.59 0.11 -20.71
CA ASP A 171 1.90 0.62 -20.33
C ASP A 171 1.81 1.86 -19.42
N GLU A 172 2.87 2.02 -18.62
CA GLU A 172 3.40 3.17 -17.89
C GLU A 172 2.56 4.47 -17.76
N TRP A 173 2.38 4.89 -16.50
CA TRP A 173 1.83 6.20 -16.14
C TRP A 173 2.80 7.35 -16.46
N GLU A 174 2.84 7.79 -17.72
CA GLU A 174 3.47 9.06 -18.08
C GLU A 174 2.76 10.26 -17.41
N GLY A 175 3.56 11.14 -16.80
CA GLY A 175 3.07 12.36 -16.16
C GLY A 175 2.58 13.40 -17.16
N GLY A 176 1.31 13.32 -17.56
CA GLY A 176 0.67 14.25 -18.48
C GLY A 176 0.34 15.62 -17.88
N GLN A 177 1.26 16.59 -18.00
CA GLN A 177 0.90 18.01 -17.89
C GLN A 177 -0.05 18.38 -19.04
N ASN A 178 -1.31 18.69 -18.75
CA ASN A 178 -2.23 19.30 -19.72
C ASN A 178 -3.09 20.38 -19.05
N THR A 179 -2.84 21.64 -19.41
CA THR A 179 -3.63 22.82 -19.04
C THR A 179 -4.96 22.89 -19.77
N PRO A 180 -6.04 23.21 -19.05
CA PRO A 180 -7.01 24.21 -19.50
C PRO A 180 -7.20 25.29 -18.41
N GLU A 181 -6.35 26.33 -18.43
CA GLU A 181 -6.25 27.33 -17.35
C GLU A 181 -7.47 28.27 -17.19
N THR A 182 -8.43 28.29 -18.14
CA THR A 182 -9.60 29.17 -18.06
C THR A 182 -10.83 28.52 -17.42
N ASP A 183 -11.09 27.24 -17.72
CA ASP A 183 -12.35 26.59 -17.32
C ASP A 183 -12.31 26.10 -15.87
N ALA A 184 -11.13 25.69 -15.39
CA ALA A 184 -10.94 25.23 -14.00
C ALA A 184 -11.04 26.37 -12.96
N VAL A 185 -10.71 27.60 -13.33
CA VAL A 185 -10.70 28.75 -12.41
C VAL A 185 -12.12 29.23 -12.10
N GLU A 186 -13.04 29.22 -13.08
CA GLU A 186 -14.46 29.52 -12.83
C GLU A 186 -15.13 28.47 -11.91
N ASP A 187 -14.75 27.19 -12.02
CA ASP A 187 -15.29 26.13 -11.16
C ASP A 187 -14.82 26.29 -9.70
N VAL A 188 -13.53 26.52 -9.45
CA VAL A 188 -13.01 26.74 -8.09
C VAL A 188 -13.63 27.97 -7.43
N GLU A 189 -13.79 29.09 -8.15
CA GLU A 189 -14.45 30.28 -7.57
C GLU A 189 -15.93 30.00 -7.23
N ALA A 190 -16.62 29.19 -8.02
CA ALA A 190 -17.99 28.75 -7.73
C ALA A 190 -18.05 27.83 -6.49
N LEU A 191 -17.11 26.89 -6.34
CA LEU A 191 -17.03 25.95 -5.22
C LEU A 191 -16.69 26.64 -3.88
N VAL A 192 -15.86 27.67 -3.91
CA VAL A 192 -15.49 28.50 -2.73
C VAL A 192 -16.67 29.31 -2.18
N ARG A 193 -17.75 29.52 -2.97
CA ARG A 193 -18.94 30.22 -2.49
C ARG A 193 -19.70 29.41 -1.45
N TRP A 194 -20.23 30.12 -0.46
CA TRP A 194 -20.97 29.53 0.65
C TRP A 194 -22.36 29.07 0.21
N GLN A 195 -22.71 27.85 0.57
CA GLN A 195 -24.04 27.27 0.39
C GLN A 195 -24.82 27.32 1.71
N LYS A 196 -26.14 27.43 1.65
CA LYS A 196 -27.00 27.49 2.87
C LYS A 196 -26.96 26.21 3.72
N SER A 197 -26.48 25.11 3.14
CA SER A 197 -26.31 23.80 3.75
C SER A 197 -24.91 23.56 4.33
N ASP A 198 -23.93 24.43 4.08
CA ASP A 198 -22.55 24.23 4.54
C ASP A 198 -22.48 24.27 6.08
N PRO A 199 -21.88 23.25 6.75
CA PRO A 199 -21.51 23.31 8.16
C PRO A 199 -20.57 24.49 8.48
N GLU A 200 -20.50 24.91 9.74
CA GLU A 200 -19.67 26.05 10.14
C GLU A 200 -18.17 25.82 9.89
N ASP A 201 -17.67 24.60 10.14
CA ASP A 201 -16.31 24.16 9.78
C ASP A 201 -16.03 24.31 8.27
N VAL A 202 -16.98 23.93 7.41
CA VAL A 202 -16.87 24.04 5.95
C VAL A 202 -16.92 25.52 5.50
N GLN A 203 -17.76 26.35 6.12
CA GLN A 203 -17.77 27.80 5.88
C GLN A 203 -16.42 28.43 6.26
N ALA A 204 -15.77 27.95 7.33
CA ALA A 204 -14.45 28.40 7.75
C ALA A 204 -13.36 28.02 6.74
N LEU A 205 -13.32 26.76 6.27
CA LEU A 205 -12.35 26.31 5.26
C LEU A 205 -12.53 27.04 3.92
N LYS A 206 -13.78 27.22 3.45
CA LYS A 206 -14.08 28.02 2.25
C LYS A 206 -13.67 29.49 2.41
N ALA A 207 -13.93 30.11 3.56
CA ALA A 207 -13.51 31.48 3.83
C ALA A 207 -11.98 31.62 3.86
N TYR A 208 -11.28 30.67 4.50
CA TYR A 208 -9.82 30.60 4.49
C TYR A 208 -9.28 30.48 3.07
N ALA A 209 -9.82 29.55 2.26
CA ALA A 209 -9.43 29.39 0.87
C ALA A 209 -9.62 30.67 0.05
N ARG A 210 -10.78 31.32 0.16
CA ARG A 210 -11.06 32.59 -0.53
C ARG A 210 -10.02 33.65 -0.20
N LEU A 211 -9.61 33.74 1.07
CA LEU A 211 -8.62 34.72 1.52
C LEU A 211 -7.20 34.39 1.04
N VAL A 212 -6.81 33.10 1.03
CA VAL A 212 -5.48 32.67 0.54
C VAL A 212 -5.35 32.81 -0.97
N ILE A 213 -6.32 32.29 -1.74
CA ILE A 213 -6.30 32.29 -3.22
C ILE A 213 -6.22 33.74 -3.75
N ASN A 214 -6.95 34.67 -3.13
CA ASN A 214 -6.94 36.09 -3.51
C ASN A 214 -5.80 36.91 -2.87
N ALA A 215 -4.91 36.31 -2.06
CA ALA A 215 -3.81 37.03 -1.43
C ALA A 215 -2.61 37.17 -2.39
N THR A 216 -2.26 38.43 -2.65
CA THR A 216 -1.05 38.86 -3.36
C THR A 216 0.07 39.31 -2.42
N ASP A 217 -0.23 39.52 -1.13
CA ASP A 217 0.75 39.93 -0.11
C ASP A 217 1.41 38.71 0.53
N MET A 218 2.73 38.59 0.34
CA MET A 218 3.57 37.53 0.89
C MET A 218 3.51 37.48 2.43
N GLU A 219 3.43 38.62 3.13
CA GLU A 219 3.34 38.61 4.60
C GLU A 219 2.03 37.99 5.10
N VAL A 220 0.94 38.15 4.32
CA VAL A 220 -0.35 37.55 4.64
C VAL A 220 -0.30 36.04 4.44
N LEU A 221 0.29 35.59 3.32
CA LEU A 221 0.47 34.16 3.02
C LEU A 221 1.36 33.48 4.08
N GLU A 222 2.50 34.08 4.47
CA GLU A 222 3.38 33.52 5.51
C GLU A 222 2.75 33.47 6.91
N ARG A 223 1.77 34.34 7.20
CA ARG A 223 0.98 34.28 8.45
C ARG A 223 -0.20 33.32 8.35
N ALA A 224 -0.69 33.01 7.15
CA ALA A 224 -1.83 32.13 6.92
C ALA A 224 -1.45 30.65 6.79
N VAL A 225 -0.28 30.33 6.22
CA VAL A 225 0.15 28.95 5.94
C VAL A 225 0.20 28.02 7.18
N PRO A 226 0.52 28.46 8.42
CA PRO A 226 0.48 27.56 9.58
C PRO A 226 -0.93 27.04 9.92
N SER A 227 -1.97 27.73 9.47
CA SER A 227 -3.38 27.32 9.63
C SER A 227 -3.90 26.42 8.48
N PHE A 228 -3.03 25.99 7.56
CA PHE A 228 -3.39 25.06 6.50
C PHE A 228 -3.35 23.59 7.01
N GLU A 229 -4.09 23.31 8.07
CA GLU A 229 -4.06 22.03 8.78
C GLU A 229 -4.78 20.92 7.97
N PHE A 230 -4.02 20.00 7.37
CA PHE A 230 -4.55 18.94 6.49
C PHE A 230 -5.63 18.07 7.17
N GLY A 231 -5.56 17.89 8.49
CA GLY A 231 -6.54 17.13 9.26
C GLY A 231 -7.97 17.68 9.19
N GLU A 232 -8.15 19.00 9.20
CA GLU A 232 -9.49 19.60 9.09
C GLU A 232 -10.03 19.54 7.66
N TRP A 233 -9.16 19.58 6.64
CA TRP A 233 -9.54 19.34 5.24
C TRP A 233 -10.00 17.89 5.02
N HIS A 234 -9.22 16.91 5.50
CA HIS A 234 -9.57 15.50 5.48
C HIS A 234 -10.90 15.22 6.20
N LYS A 235 -11.10 15.80 7.40
CA LYS A 235 -12.35 15.71 8.17
C LYS A 235 -13.56 16.28 7.42
N ALA A 236 -13.37 17.34 6.64
CA ALA A 236 -14.44 17.94 5.83
C ALA A 236 -14.79 17.14 4.56
N GLY A 237 -13.88 16.26 4.12
CA GLY A 237 -14.10 15.24 3.09
C GLY A 237 -13.88 15.70 1.65
N MET A 238 -14.01 14.74 0.73
CA MET A 238 -13.59 14.87 -0.68
C MET A 238 -14.23 16.04 -1.45
N SER A 239 -15.39 16.55 -1.02
CA SER A 239 -16.07 17.69 -1.68
C SER A 239 -15.27 19.00 -1.64
N LEU A 240 -14.28 19.12 -0.74
CA LEU A 240 -13.37 20.26 -0.69
C LEU A 240 -12.01 19.99 -1.36
N SER A 241 -11.78 18.81 -1.96
CA SER A 241 -10.49 18.45 -2.58
C SER A 241 -10.02 19.46 -3.64
N PRO A 242 -10.85 19.93 -4.60
CA PRO A 242 -10.43 20.95 -5.57
C PRO A 242 -10.03 22.28 -4.91
N ILE A 243 -10.70 22.66 -3.81
CA ILE A 243 -10.41 23.88 -3.06
C ILE A 243 -9.09 23.74 -2.28
N PHE A 244 -8.87 22.58 -1.65
CA PHE A 244 -7.61 22.25 -0.98
C PHE A 244 -6.42 22.33 -1.94
N MET A 245 -6.54 21.73 -3.12
CA MET A 245 -5.51 21.77 -4.15
C MET A 245 -5.24 23.21 -4.62
N ALA A 246 -6.27 24.01 -4.92
CA ALA A 246 -6.09 25.42 -5.30
C ALA A 246 -5.40 26.27 -4.21
N VAL A 247 -5.69 26.01 -2.93
CA VAL A 247 -5.01 26.67 -1.79
C VAL A 247 -3.54 26.24 -1.70
N ARG A 248 -3.26 24.94 -1.81
CA ARG A 248 -1.89 24.39 -1.86
C ARG A 248 -1.10 24.99 -3.02
N ASP A 249 -1.67 25.03 -4.21
CA ASP A 249 -1.00 25.48 -5.42
C ASP A 249 -0.73 26.99 -5.37
N ARG A 250 -1.64 27.79 -4.79
CA ARG A 250 -1.37 29.21 -4.48
C ARG A 250 -0.17 29.36 -3.55
N PHE A 251 -0.04 28.51 -2.54
CA PHE A 251 1.10 28.52 -1.62
C PHE A 251 2.40 28.01 -2.29
N LEU A 252 2.34 27.03 -3.19
CA LEU A 252 3.52 26.47 -3.86
C LEU A 252 3.93 27.20 -5.15
N ALA A 253 3.16 28.21 -5.57
CA ALA A 253 3.39 29.04 -6.76
C ALA A 253 4.81 29.64 -6.83
N THR A 254 5.25 29.99 -8.03
CA THR A 254 6.64 30.43 -8.30
C THR A 254 6.99 31.79 -7.66
N ASP A 255 5.99 32.58 -7.27
CA ASP A 255 6.15 33.88 -6.59
C ASP A 255 6.35 33.77 -5.06
N THR A 256 6.15 32.60 -4.45
CA THR A 256 6.18 32.45 -2.98
C THR A 256 7.55 32.04 -2.41
N SER A 257 7.77 32.36 -1.12
CA SER A 257 9.04 32.11 -0.43
C SER A 257 9.29 30.61 -0.18
N PHE A 258 10.56 30.18 -0.23
CA PHE A 258 10.95 28.80 0.12
C PHE A 258 10.45 28.37 1.52
N ARG A 259 10.53 29.28 2.49
CA ARG A 259 10.04 29.06 3.87
C ARG A 259 8.55 28.74 3.91
N LEU A 260 7.75 29.40 3.09
CA LEU A 260 6.33 29.13 3.00
C LEU A 260 6.08 27.74 2.38
N LYS A 261 6.78 27.39 1.30
CA LYS A 261 6.67 26.07 0.66
C LYS A 261 7.04 24.94 1.62
N GLU A 262 8.12 25.12 2.37
CA GLU A 262 8.52 24.17 3.41
C GLU A 262 7.45 24.04 4.51
N THR A 263 6.81 25.14 4.90
CA THR A 263 5.71 25.11 5.88
C THR A 263 4.47 24.38 5.36
N VAL A 264 4.19 24.41 4.05
CA VAL A 264 3.15 23.57 3.42
C VAL A 264 3.53 22.09 3.51
N ASN A 265 4.76 21.74 3.13
CA ASN A 265 5.22 20.36 3.12
C ASN A 265 5.26 19.76 4.55
N GLN A 266 5.62 20.56 5.56
CA GLN A 266 5.60 20.16 6.98
C GLN A 266 4.21 19.74 7.47
N GLN A 267 3.12 20.20 6.84
CA GLN A 267 1.76 19.77 7.20
C GLN A 267 1.56 18.25 6.98
N LEU A 268 2.31 17.59 6.09
CA LEU A 268 2.30 16.13 5.96
C LEU A 268 2.74 15.44 7.28
N VAL A 269 3.78 15.98 7.92
CA VAL A 269 4.30 15.49 9.20
C VAL A 269 3.29 15.77 10.32
N TYR A 270 2.74 16.99 10.39
CA TYR A 270 1.70 17.32 11.37
C TYR A 270 0.40 16.53 11.17
N PHE A 271 0.10 16.11 9.95
CA PHE A 271 -1.09 15.32 9.65
C PHE A 271 -0.99 13.89 10.18
N LYS A 272 0.20 13.28 10.24
CA LYS A 272 0.43 12.02 10.98
C LYS A 272 -0.02 12.16 12.44
N ASP A 273 0.33 13.26 13.09
CA ASP A 273 0.09 13.49 14.51
C ASP A 273 -1.32 14.08 14.80
N TRP A 274 -2.18 14.18 13.78
CA TRP A 274 -3.52 14.74 13.92
C TRP A 274 -4.39 13.87 14.84
N LYS A 275 -4.94 14.50 15.89
CA LYS A 275 -5.72 13.81 16.95
C LYS A 275 -6.98 13.11 16.43
N GLY A 276 -7.47 13.45 15.24
CA GLY A 276 -8.60 12.78 14.60
C GLY A 276 -8.32 11.31 14.22
N TRP A 277 -7.05 10.87 14.23
CA TRP A 277 -6.70 9.45 14.10
C TRP A 277 -6.92 8.63 15.37
N CYS A 278 -7.20 9.26 16.51
CA CYS A 278 -7.21 8.59 17.80
C CYS A 278 -8.61 8.60 18.42
N ASN A 279 -8.91 7.58 19.21
CA ASN A 279 -10.08 7.59 20.08
C ASN A 279 -9.81 8.47 21.33
N GLN A 280 -10.84 8.63 22.16
CA GLN A 280 -10.78 9.43 23.40
C GLN A 280 -9.74 8.98 24.44
N TYR A 281 -9.15 7.79 24.28
CA TYR A 281 -8.11 7.24 25.16
C TYR A 281 -6.68 7.42 24.62
N GLY A 282 -6.52 8.03 23.44
CA GLY A 282 -5.19 8.21 22.83
C GLY A 282 -4.62 6.92 22.23
N SER A 283 -5.47 5.97 21.82
CA SER A 283 -5.07 4.89 20.93
C SER A 283 -5.63 5.11 19.52
N TRP A 284 -4.92 4.61 18.51
CA TRP A 284 -5.37 4.63 17.11
C TRP A 284 -6.80 4.07 17.01
N ARG A 285 -7.66 4.72 16.21
CA ARG A 285 -8.97 4.14 15.91
C ARG A 285 -8.82 2.90 15.03
N ASP A 286 -9.71 1.92 15.22
CA ASP A 286 -9.71 0.68 14.42
C ASP A 286 -10.31 0.86 13.02
N ASP A 287 -11.10 1.91 12.79
CA ASP A 287 -11.79 2.18 11.53
C ASP A 287 -10.96 2.96 10.49
N ILE A 288 -9.71 3.31 10.81
CA ILE A 288 -8.85 4.08 9.89
C ILE A 288 -8.35 3.18 8.75
N ARG A 289 -8.68 3.57 7.52
CA ARG A 289 -8.22 2.98 6.26
C ARG A 289 -7.78 4.07 5.31
N ALA A 290 -7.03 3.70 4.27
CA ALA A 290 -6.61 4.61 3.21
C ALA A 290 -7.80 5.10 2.37
N ASP A 291 -7.80 6.40 2.12
CA ASP A 291 -8.69 7.13 1.22
C ASP A 291 -7.86 7.91 0.19
N ASP A 292 -8.51 8.58 -0.76
CA ASP A 292 -7.79 9.25 -1.85
C ASP A 292 -6.94 10.43 -1.36
N PHE A 293 -7.33 11.08 -0.26
CA PHE A 293 -6.55 12.17 0.36
C PHE A 293 -5.28 11.65 1.05
N THR A 294 -5.36 10.53 1.77
CA THR A 294 -4.21 9.90 2.42
C THR A 294 -3.29 9.18 1.43
N ARG A 295 -3.82 8.61 0.35
CA ARG A 295 -3.02 8.12 -0.80
C ARG A 295 -2.29 9.27 -1.49
N TRP A 296 -2.95 10.41 -1.68
CA TRP A 296 -2.28 11.61 -2.17
C TRP A 296 -1.17 12.06 -1.20
N CYS A 297 -1.42 12.10 0.11
CA CYS A 297 -0.37 12.42 1.11
C CYS A 297 0.82 11.45 1.05
N LYS A 298 0.57 10.14 0.91
CA LYS A 298 1.59 9.09 0.71
C LYS A 298 2.46 9.39 -0.52
N ALA A 299 1.84 9.71 -1.66
CA ALA A 299 2.55 10.05 -2.89
C ALA A 299 3.36 11.36 -2.77
N GLN A 300 2.84 12.37 -2.06
CA GLN A 300 3.59 13.60 -1.77
C GLN A 300 4.82 13.33 -0.89
N CYS A 301 4.71 12.47 0.13
CA CYS A 301 5.86 12.07 0.93
C CYS A 301 6.93 11.38 0.08
N LYS A 302 6.55 10.41 -0.77
CA LYS A 302 7.48 9.73 -1.70
C LYS A 302 8.23 10.75 -2.58
N GLY A 303 7.50 11.59 -3.32
CA GLY A 303 8.10 12.56 -4.24
C GLY A 303 9.03 13.56 -3.56
N LEU A 304 8.66 14.09 -2.39
CA LEU A 304 9.52 15.03 -1.65
C LEU A 304 10.79 14.36 -1.07
N ILE A 305 10.72 13.09 -0.68
CA ILE A 305 11.90 12.34 -0.27
C ILE A 305 12.82 12.10 -1.48
N GLU A 306 12.27 11.70 -2.63
CA GLU A 306 13.02 11.47 -3.87
C GLU A 306 13.67 12.76 -4.42
N GLU A 307 12.92 13.85 -4.52
CA GLU A 307 13.42 15.18 -4.93
C GLU A 307 14.57 15.67 -4.04
N SER A 308 14.49 15.39 -2.74
CA SER A 308 15.52 15.74 -1.76
C SER A 308 16.65 14.70 -1.65
N ARG A 309 16.64 13.65 -2.48
CA ARG A 309 17.57 12.52 -2.45
C ARG A 309 17.70 11.89 -1.05
N GLY A 310 16.58 11.64 -0.38
CA GLY A 310 16.56 11.02 0.95
C GLY A 310 16.94 11.93 2.13
N SER A 311 17.30 13.19 1.89
CA SER A 311 17.70 14.11 2.99
C SER A 311 16.54 14.56 3.88
N ARG A 312 15.30 14.52 3.37
CA ARG A 312 14.04 14.78 4.10
C ARG A 312 13.63 13.61 5.01
N ARG A 313 14.45 13.29 6.03
CA ARG A 313 14.17 12.17 6.95
C ARG A 313 12.87 12.34 7.74
N ASP A 314 12.52 13.58 8.04
CA ASP A 314 11.28 14.03 8.70
C ASP A 314 9.99 13.50 8.04
N LEU A 315 10.05 13.15 6.75
CA LEU A 315 8.92 12.62 5.99
C LEU A 315 8.75 11.10 6.09
N PHE A 316 9.80 10.32 6.40
CA PHE A 316 9.67 8.86 6.49
C PHE A 316 8.64 8.41 7.54
N PRO A 317 8.57 9.00 8.75
CA PRO A 317 7.54 8.65 9.71
C PRO A 317 6.11 8.94 9.23
N ALA A 318 5.92 9.96 8.39
CA ALA A 318 4.63 10.27 7.78
C ALA A 318 4.32 9.31 6.61
N PHE A 319 5.31 9.01 5.77
CA PHE A 319 5.19 8.05 4.67
C PHE A 319 4.85 6.64 5.17
N ALA A 320 5.52 6.18 6.23
CA ALA A 320 5.21 4.92 6.91
C ALA A 320 3.79 4.95 7.50
N PHE A 321 3.38 6.05 8.12
CA PHE A 321 2.03 6.21 8.65
C PHE A 321 0.96 6.10 7.56
N PHE A 322 1.06 6.84 6.45
CA PHE A 322 0.07 6.75 5.37
C PHE A 322 0.08 5.38 4.69
N THR A 323 1.25 4.76 4.52
CA THR A 323 1.37 3.38 4.03
C THR A 323 0.71 2.38 4.99
N SER A 324 0.71 2.65 6.30
CA SER A 324 0.02 1.84 7.32
C SER A 324 -1.51 1.92 7.30
N LEU A 325 -2.09 2.81 6.49
CA LEU A 325 -3.55 2.91 6.30
C LEU A 325 -4.05 1.96 5.19
N GLU A 326 -3.15 1.49 4.33
CA GLU A 326 -3.44 0.48 3.30
C GLU A 326 -3.62 -0.91 3.95
N ASP A 327 -4.29 -1.82 3.22
CA ASP A 327 -4.54 -3.17 3.72
C ASP A 327 -3.24 -3.96 3.98
N ALA A 328 -3.25 -4.78 5.04
CA ALA A 328 -2.10 -5.55 5.54
C ALA A 328 -0.82 -4.73 5.86
N ASN A 329 -0.92 -3.43 6.15
CA ASN A 329 0.21 -2.57 6.53
C ASN A 329 0.14 -1.97 7.94
N ARG A 330 -0.80 -2.41 8.79
CA ARG A 330 -1.06 -1.86 10.14
C ARG A 330 0.18 -1.88 11.05
N ASP A 331 1.10 -2.82 10.86
CA ASP A 331 2.35 -2.97 11.63
C ASP A 331 3.32 -1.79 11.45
N LEU A 332 3.30 -1.11 10.29
CA LEU A 332 4.12 0.08 10.03
C LEU A 332 3.75 1.30 10.89
N ARG A 333 2.56 1.30 11.52
CA ARG A 333 2.01 2.47 12.23
C ARG A 333 2.71 2.76 13.57
N GLY A 334 3.33 1.74 14.17
CA GLY A 334 3.92 1.80 15.51
C GLY A 334 2.91 2.15 16.62
N TYR A 335 3.42 2.31 17.85
CA TYR A 335 2.63 2.79 18.98
C TYR A 335 2.71 4.32 19.08
N GLN A 336 1.57 4.99 19.23
CA GLN A 336 1.56 6.47 19.36
C GLN A 336 2.32 6.98 20.61
N SER A 337 2.44 6.15 21.65
CA SER A 337 3.16 6.48 22.88
C SER A 337 4.69 6.43 22.75
N THR A 338 5.24 5.83 21.69
CA THR A 338 6.68 5.83 21.42
C THR A 338 7.01 6.99 20.50
N ALA A 339 7.68 8.00 21.05
CA ALA A 339 8.35 9.06 20.29
C ALA A 339 9.61 8.47 19.60
N GLU A 340 9.36 7.70 18.55
CA GLU A 340 10.37 7.13 17.66
C GLU A 340 11.08 8.26 16.91
N THR A 341 12.40 8.15 16.74
CA THR A 341 13.20 9.07 15.92
C THR A 341 13.00 8.78 14.43
N ASP A 342 13.25 9.77 13.57
CA ASP A 342 13.18 9.58 12.12
C ASP A 342 14.10 8.44 11.66
N ASP A 343 15.31 8.38 12.23
CA ASP A 343 16.32 7.35 11.98
C ASP A 343 15.84 5.94 12.40
N ALA A 344 15.27 5.78 13.61
CA ALA A 344 14.70 4.50 14.05
C ALA A 344 13.50 4.08 13.19
N CYS A 345 12.71 5.04 12.70
CA CYS A 345 11.62 4.77 11.77
C CYS A 345 12.15 4.21 10.43
N ILE A 346 13.24 4.78 9.90
CA ILE A 346 13.92 4.24 8.71
C ILE A 346 14.45 2.83 8.98
N ALA A 347 15.07 2.59 10.14
CA ALA A 347 15.56 1.26 10.54
C ALA A 347 14.43 0.20 10.60
N ARG A 348 13.25 0.58 11.11
CA ARG A 348 12.05 -0.27 11.10
C ARG A 348 11.54 -0.54 9.68
N ILE A 349 11.61 0.44 8.78
CA ILE A 349 11.24 0.24 7.37
C ILE A 349 12.20 -0.76 6.72
N LEU A 350 13.52 -0.62 6.93
CA LEU A 350 14.53 -1.53 6.38
C LEU A 350 14.39 -2.97 6.90
N THR A 351 13.79 -3.19 8.07
CA THR A 351 13.51 -4.53 8.64
C THR A 351 12.11 -5.09 8.32
N THR A 352 11.30 -4.36 7.55
CA THR A 352 9.86 -4.65 7.40
C THR A 352 9.54 -6.03 6.78
N TYR A 353 10.42 -6.57 5.91
CA TYR A 353 10.25 -7.89 5.30
C TYR A 353 10.68 -9.05 6.20
N ASN A 354 11.20 -8.77 7.41
CA ASN A 354 11.41 -9.79 8.43
C ASN A 354 10.12 -10.13 9.23
N SER A 355 9.00 -9.43 8.98
CA SER A 355 7.72 -9.72 9.63
C SER A 355 7.21 -11.13 9.31
N THR A 356 6.72 -11.85 10.33
CA THR A 356 6.11 -13.18 10.16
C THR A 356 4.62 -13.12 9.77
N GLY A 357 4.05 -11.92 9.65
CA GLY A 357 2.63 -11.73 9.30
C GLY A 357 2.40 -11.49 7.80
N GLU A 358 1.14 -11.35 7.37
CA GLU A 358 0.83 -10.85 6.02
C GLU A 358 1.37 -9.41 5.85
N ILE A 359 2.21 -9.24 4.84
CA ILE A 359 2.86 -7.98 4.47
C ILE A 359 2.12 -7.39 3.27
N GLY A 360 1.45 -6.26 3.46
CA GLY A 360 0.80 -5.49 2.39
C GLY A 360 1.79 -4.74 1.48
N LEU A 361 1.27 -4.04 0.47
CA LEU A 361 2.09 -3.32 -0.51
C LEU A 361 2.87 -2.17 0.16
N ARG A 362 4.18 -2.38 0.33
CA ARG A 362 5.13 -1.44 0.95
C ARG A 362 6.47 -1.34 0.23
N GLY A 363 6.57 -1.89 -0.99
CA GLY A 363 7.78 -1.86 -1.83
C GLY A 363 8.31 -0.45 -2.05
N ASP A 364 7.45 0.50 -2.43
CA ASP A 364 7.79 1.93 -2.56
C ASP A 364 8.48 2.50 -1.32
N LEU A 365 7.91 2.25 -0.14
CA LEU A 365 8.40 2.78 1.15
C LEU A 365 9.78 2.20 1.47
N PHE A 366 9.95 0.91 1.25
CA PHE A 366 11.21 0.20 1.46
C PHE A 366 12.29 0.66 0.47
N GLU A 367 11.99 0.70 -0.84
CA GLU A 367 12.95 1.13 -1.87
C GLU A 367 13.38 2.58 -1.62
N THR A 368 12.45 3.47 -1.27
CA THR A 368 12.77 4.86 -0.89
C THR A 368 13.73 4.92 0.30
N ALA A 369 13.57 4.06 1.30
CA ALA A 369 14.47 3.98 2.47
C ALA A 369 15.87 3.46 2.10
N VAL A 370 15.95 2.45 1.22
CA VAL A 370 17.22 1.94 0.69
C VAL A 370 17.94 3.02 -0.13
N ILE A 371 17.24 3.70 -1.06
CA ILE A 371 17.81 4.78 -1.89
C ILE A 371 18.31 5.94 -1.03
N ALA A 372 17.60 6.29 0.05
CA ALA A 372 18.06 7.31 0.98
C ALA A 372 19.38 6.90 1.68
N CYS A 373 19.49 5.66 2.14
CA CYS A 373 20.71 5.15 2.77
C CYS A 373 21.88 5.05 1.78
N ASP A 374 21.64 4.56 0.57
CA ASP A 374 22.64 4.48 -0.51
C ASP A 374 23.15 5.88 -0.91
N THR A 375 22.25 6.86 -1.07
CA THR A 375 22.64 8.26 -1.34
C THR A 375 23.54 8.81 -0.24
N LEU A 376 23.25 8.53 1.04
CA LEU A 376 24.08 8.96 2.16
C LEU A 376 25.48 8.33 2.14
N LEU A 377 25.60 7.06 1.73
CA LEU A 377 26.90 6.41 1.53
C LEU A 377 27.67 7.07 0.37
N GLN A 378 27.01 7.36 -0.76
CA GLN A 378 27.61 8.04 -1.91
C GLN A 378 28.05 9.48 -1.61
N ASP A 379 27.29 10.21 -0.79
CA ASP A 379 27.63 11.54 -0.25
C ASP A 379 28.77 11.48 0.80
N GLY A 380 29.19 10.28 1.24
CA GLY A 380 30.22 10.07 2.27
C GLY A 380 29.74 10.28 3.71
N LYS A 381 28.42 10.36 3.94
CA LYS A 381 27.76 10.61 5.24
C LYS A 381 27.60 9.31 6.06
N VAL A 382 28.68 8.56 6.19
CA VAL A 382 28.70 7.23 6.83
C VAL A 382 28.20 7.28 8.28
N ASP A 383 28.55 8.34 9.02
CA ASP A 383 28.09 8.53 10.41
C ASP A 383 26.56 8.59 10.51
N GLU A 384 25.88 9.17 9.51
CA GLU A 384 24.42 9.30 9.52
C GLU A 384 23.70 7.99 9.15
N VAL A 385 24.32 7.11 8.36
CA VAL A 385 23.82 5.75 8.10
C VAL A 385 24.07 4.83 9.30
N THR A 386 25.20 5.03 9.98
CA THR A 386 25.52 4.35 11.25
C THR A 386 24.50 4.71 12.35
N ALA A 387 24.01 5.95 12.36
CA ALA A 387 22.94 6.40 13.27
C ALA A 387 21.57 5.79 12.93
N ILE A 388 21.25 5.59 11.65
CA ILE A 388 20.02 4.86 11.25
C ILE A 388 20.08 3.41 11.73
N LEU A 389 21.23 2.75 11.56
CA LEU A 389 21.37 1.33 11.88
C LEU A 389 21.73 1.04 13.35
N SER A 390 21.83 2.06 14.23
CA SER A 390 22.31 1.85 15.61
C SER A 390 21.37 1.01 16.49
N ASP A 391 20.08 1.03 16.17
CA ASP A 391 19.02 0.46 17.01
C ASP A 391 18.55 -0.92 16.48
N VAL A 392 19.22 -1.46 15.46
CA VAL A 392 18.82 -2.68 14.74
C VAL A 392 20.02 -3.55 14.38
N GLU A 393 19.95 -4.84 14.71
CA GLU A 393 20.99 -5.79 14.32
C GLU A 393 21.09 -5.96 12.80
N HIS A 394 22.31 -5.85 12.26
CA HIS A 394 22.55 -5.83 10.81
C HIS A 394 22.01 -7.07 10.08
N TYR A 395 22.07 -8.25 10.70
CA TYR A 395 21.57 -9.49 10.10
C TYR A 395 20.05 -9.47 9.86
N TYR A 396 19.25 -8.77 10.68
CA TYR A 396 17.81 -8.63 10.44
C TYR A 396 17.50 -7.73 9.24
N VAL A 397 18.33 -6.71 9.00
CA VAL A 397 18.24 -5.86 7.81
C VAL A 397 18.57 -6.70 6.56
N ILE A 398 19.64 -7.50 6.61
CA ILE A 398 20.04 -8.39 5.51
C ILE A 398 18.97 -9.46 5.23
N GLN A 399 18.38 -10.07 6.27
CA GLN A 399 17.24 -11.00 6.11
C GLN A 399 16.04 -10.33 5.43
N SER A 400 15.70 -9.11 5.84
CA SER A 400 14.65 -8.30 5.22
C SER A 400 14.95 -8.01 3.74
N PHE A 401 16.21 -7.71 3.40
CA PHE A 401 16.64 -7.47 2.02
C PHE A 401 16.48 -8.73 1.16
N ILE A 402 16.91 -9.90 1.66
CA ILE A 402 16.81 -11.19 0.96
C ILE A 402 15.34 -11.63 0.78
N ARG A 403 14.46 -11.32 1.73
CA ARG A 403 13.03 -11.65 1.68
C ARG A 403 12.19 -10.70 0.83
N ASN A 404 12.74 -9.58 0.35
CA ASN A 404 11.99 -8.60 -0.41
C ASN A 404 11.77 -9.08 -1.86
N PRO A 405 10.51 -9.22 -2.33
CA PRO A 405 10.20 -9.70 -3.68
C PRO A 405 10.42 -8.65 -4.79
N SER A 406 10.70 -7.39 -4.44
CA SER A 406 10.59 -6.23 -5.35
C SER A 406 11.83 -5.35 -5.44
N THR A 407 12.95 -5.70 -4.81
CA THR A 407 14.18 -4.89 -4.86
C THR A 407 15.36 -5.70 -5.40
N TRP A 408 15.98 -5.21 -6.47
CA TRP A 408 17.14 -5.82 -7.11
C TRP A 408 18.41 -5.71 -6.27
N TRP A 409 19.27 -6.74 -6.30
CA TRP A 409 20.46 -6.80 -5.43
C TRP A 409 21.40 -5.60 -5.55
N PHE A 410 21.62 -5.06 -6.75
CA PHE A 410 22.50 -3.90 -6.93
C PHE A 410 22.02 -2.64 -6.19
N ARG A 411 20.73 -2.53 -5.86
CA ARG A 411 20.18 -1.43 -5.04
C ARG A 411 20.55 -1.53 -3.57
N VAL A 412 20.80 -2.75 -3.08
CA VAL A 412 21.15 -3.03 -1.68
C VAL A 412 22.62 -3.38 -1.49
N SER A 413 23.37 -3.72 -2.55
CA SER A 413 24.71 -4.30 -2.46
C SER A 413 25.72 -3.41 -1.72
N ASP A 414 25.69 -2.09 -1.93
CA ASP A 414 26.59 -1.15 -1.26
C ASP A 414 26.25 -1.00 0.24
N LEU A 415 24.96 -1.00 0.58
CA LEU A 415 24.49 -0.97 1.97
C LEU A 415 24.77 -2.29 2.69
N VAL A 416 24.64 -3.43 2.01
CA VAL A 416 25.06 -4.75 2.52
C VAL A 416 26.56 -4.77 2.74
N SER A 417 27.37 -4.32 1.77
CA SER A 417 28.83 -4.25 1.92
C SER A 417 29.23 -3.37 3.11
N PHE A 418 28.54 -2.23 3.31
CA PHE A 418 28.73 -1.40 4.48
C PHE A 418 28.42 -2.14 5.80
N MET A 419 27.28 -2.84 5.87
CA MET A 419 26.86 -3.58 7.07
C MET A 419 27.75 -4.78 7.38
N THR A 420 28.30 -5.47 6.37
CA THR A 420 29.13 -6.68 6.56
C THR A 420 30.59 -6.41 6.82
N LYS A 421 31.08 -5.20 6.50
CA LYS A 421 32.51 -4.85 6.52
C LYS A 421 33.19 -5.05 7.87
N GLY A 422 34.11 -6.01 7.93
CA GLY A 422 34.83 -6.39 9.15
C GLY A 422 34.01 -7.24 10.14
N LYS A 423 32.81 -7.68 9.73
CA LYS A 423 31.86 -8.52 10.48
C LYS A 423 31.35 -9.72 9.64
N GLU A 424 32.06 -10.06 8.56
CA GLU A 424 31.60 -11.00 7.54
C GLU A 424 31.33 -12.40 8.11
N VAL A 425 32.15 -12.84 9.06
CA VAL A 425 32.00 -14.15 9.74
C VAL A 425 30.89 -14.10 10.81
N GLU A 426 30.81 -13.01 11.57
CA GLU A 426 29.82 -12.79 12.64
C GLU A 426 28.39 -12.84 12.06
N ILE A 427 28.13 -12.08 11.00
CA ILE A 427 26.83 -12.05 10.32
C ILE A 427 26.48 -13.39 9.69
N LEU A 428 27.46 -14.12 9.14
CA LEU A 428 27.21 -15.45 8.58
C LEU A 428 26.79 -16.44 9.66
N GLU A 429 27.41 -16.37 10.84
CA GLU A 429 27.09 -17.21 12.00
C GLU A 429 25.71 -16.88 12.58
N GLU A 430 25.36 -15.59 12.69
CA GLU A 430 24.02 -15.11 13.07
C GLU A 430 22.93 -15.55 12.06
N MET A 431 23.27 -15.60 10.76
CA MET A 431 22.33 -16.00 9.72
C MET A 431 22.18 -17.53 9.55
N CYS A 432 22.97 -18.37 10.23
CA CYS A 432 22.89 -19.84 10.10
C CYS A 432 21.46 -20.40 10.31
N THR A 433 20.72 -19.88 11.30
CA THR A 433 19.32 -20.27 11.54
C THR A 433 18.41 -19.89 10.39
N PHE A 434 18.63 -18.74 9.74
CA PHE A 434 17.87 -18.33 8.56
C PHE A 434 18.15 -19.21 7.34
N PHE A 435 19.41 -19.59 7.08
CA PHE A 435 19.74 -20.54 6.01
C PHE A 435 19.13 -21.93 6.24
N SER A 436 19.01 -22.35 7.50
CA SER A 436 18.36 -23.62 7.90
C SER A 436 16.83 -23.60 7.78
N GLU A 437 16.21 -22.40 7.76
CA GLU A 437 14.76 -22.16 7.85
C GLU A 437 14.31 -21.12 6.82
N LEU A 438 14.65 -21.34 5.55
CA LEU A 438 14.27 -20.41 4.48
C LEU A 438 12.75 -20.36 4.29
N PRO A 439 12.15 -19.16 4.19
CA PRO A 439 10.76 -19.01 3.75
C PRO A 439 10.64 -19.36 2.26
N GLU A 440 9.41 -19.48 1.76
CA GLU A 440 9.17 -19.60 0.32
C GLU A 440 9.74 -18.36 -0.41
N MET A 441 10.75 -18.57 -1.25
CA MET A 441 11.38 -17.51 -2.05
C MET A 441 10.89 -17.57 -3.49
N THR A 442 10.38 -16.45 -3.99
CA THR A 442 10.03 -16.27 -5.40
C THR A 442 11.23 -15.71 -6.16
N VAL A 443 11.58 -16.37 -7.26
CA VAL A 443 12.52 -15.88 -8.29
C VAL A 443 12.02 -14.53 -8.81
N ILE A 444 12.88 -13.50 -8.82
CA ILE A 444 12.50 -12.17 -9.32
C ILE A 444 12.40 -12.23 -10.85
N SER A 445 11.18 -12.31 -11.37
CA SER A 445 10.91 -12.35 -12.82
C SER A 445 11.25 -10.99 -13.47
N GLY A 446 12.30 -10.95 -14.29
CA GLY A 446 12.74 -9.76 -15.01
C GLY A 446 14.26 -9.58 -15.08
N ASP A 447 15.02 -10.24 -14.20
CA ASP A 447 16.48 -10.35 -14.33
C ASP A 447 16.85 -11.71 -14.94
N ASP A 448 17.09 -11.72 -16.25
CA ASP A 448 17.57 -12.91 -17.00
C ASP A 448 18.98 -13.38 -16.57
N SER A 449 19.65 -12.68 -15.65
CA SER A 449 21.06 -12.91 -15.29
C SER A 449 21.33 -13.31 -13.83
N ASP A 450 20.56 -12.82 -12.85
CA ASP A 450 20.70 -13.15 -11.42
C ASP A 450 19.38 -12.96 -10.60
N PRO A 451 18.49 -13.96 -10.54
CA PRO A 451 17.15 -13.74 -9.99
C PRO A 451 16.95 -14.13 -8.51
N LEU A 452 18.03 -14.47 -7.76
CA LEU A 452 17.92 -15.02 -6.40
C LEU A 452 18.85 -14.33 -5.38
N LEU A 453 18.29 -13.37 -4.64
CA LEU A 453 19.00 -12.47 -3.72
C LEU A 453 19.89 -13.19 -2.69
N ILE A 454 19.46 -14.33 -2.15
CA ILE A 454 20.25 -15.08 -1.15
C ILE A 454 21.59 -15.59 -1.71
N CYS A 455 21.64 -15.92 -3.00
CA CYS A 455 22.87 -16.39 -3.64
C CYS A 455 23.77 -15.24 -4.06
N GLN A 456 23.21 -14.07 -4.37
CA GLN A 456 23.98 -12.84 -4.58
C GLN A 456 24.61 -12.34 -3.26
N PHE A 457 23.90 -12.44 -2.13
CA PHE A 457 24.47 -12.22 -0.80
C PHE A 457 25.66 -13.13 -0.52
N LEU A 458 25.51 -14.44 -0.72
CA LEU A 458 26.60 -15.41 -0.54
C LEU A 458 27.76 -15.15 -1.53
N GLU A 459 27.49 -14.78 -2.78
CA GLU A 459 28.54 -14.44 -3.75
C GLU A 459 29.32 -13.18 -3.32
N GLN A 460 28.63 -12.15 -2.82
CA GLN A 460 29.24 -10.94 -2.29
C GLN A 460 30.09 -11.25 -1.05
N LEU A 461 29.53 -11.93 -0.06
CA LEU A 461 30.23 -12.28 1.17
C LEU A 461 31.46 -13.16 0.93
N SER A 462 31.41 -14.07 -0.04
CA SER A 462 32.56 -14.92 -0.42
C SER A 462 33.80 -14.15 -0.89
N LYS A 463 33.65 -12.90 -1.35
CA LYS A 463 34.74 -12.04 -1.83
C LYS A 463 35.50 -11.35 -0.68
N ASP A 464 34.80 -11.07 0.41
CA ASP A 464 35.30 -10.34 1.57
C ASP A 464 35.72 -11.27 2.74
N LEU A 465 35.25 -12.52 2.75
CA LEU A 465 35.60 -13.52 3.78
C LEU A 465 37.12 -13.85 3.84
N PRO A 466 37.67 -14.14 5.05
CA PRO A 466 39.06 -14.53 5.22
C PRO A 466 39.51 -15.74 4.38
N LYS A 467 40.77 -15.76 3.96
CA LYS A 467 41.31 -16.86 3.13
C LYS A 467 41.32 -18.21 3.83
N ASP A 468 41.36 -18.20 5.15
CA ASP A 468 41.35 -19.31 6.09
C ASP A 468 39.97 -19.53 6.77
N PHE A 469 38.93 -18.81 6.33
CA PHE A 469 37.55 -19.01 6.79
C PHE A 469 37.09 -20.47 6.60
N ILE A 470 36.50 -21.02 7.67
CA ILE A 470 35.80 -22.30 7.75
C ILE A 470 34.36 -22.00 8.20
N ALA A 471 33.37 -22.60 7.54
CA ALA A 471 31.96 -22.41 7.85
C ALA A 471 31.56 -23.04 9.20
N PRO A 472 30.64 -22.42 9.96
CA PRO A 472 30.08 -23.02 11.16
C PRO A 472 29.37 -24.36 10.88
N LEU A 473 29.39 -25.29 11.84
CA LEU A 473 28.64 -26.56 11.74
C LEU A 473 27.11 -26.39 11.70
N SER A 474 26.61 -25.22 12.08
CA SER A 474 25.21 -24.78 11.99
C SER A 474 24.84 -24.19 10.62
N PHE A 475 25.82 -23.97 9.73
CA PHE A 475 25.59 -23.38 8.41
C PHE A 475 25.09 -24.44 7.42
N ASP A 476 23.77 -24.64 7.40
CA ASP A 476 23.11 -25.58 6.51
C ASP A 476 22.73 -24.92 5.17
N LEU A 477 23.32 -25.40 4.07
CA LEU A 477 23.00 -24.97 2.70
C LEU A 477 21.98 -25.88 2.00
N SER A 478 21.53 -26.99 2.58
CA SER A 478 20.58 -27.90 1.94
C SER A 478 19.30 -27.21 1.43
N PRO A 479 18.68 -26.26 2.17
CA PRO A 479 17.52 -25.50 1.66
C PRO A 479 17.85 -24.59 0.45
N VAL A 480 19.02 -23.93 0.45
CA VAL A 480 19.46 -23.09 -0.68
C VAL A 480 19.66 -23.94 -1.93
N ILE A 481 20.28 -25.11 -1.78
CA ILE A 481 20.57 -26.03 -2.89
C ILE A 481 19.27 -26.59 -3.49
N ALA A 482 18.26 -26.89 -2.67
CA ALA A 482 16.95 -27.32 -3.15
C ALA A 482 16.22 -26.26 -4.00
N ILE A 483 16.28 -24.98 -3.60
CA ILE A 483 15.74 -23.87 -4.39
C ILE A 483 16.48 -23.77 -5.74
N LEU A 484 17.81 -23.87 -5.72
CA LEU A 484 18.63 -23.79 -6.93
C LEU A 484 18.38 -24.97 -7.91
N ASP A 485 18.02 -26.16 -7.42
CA ASP A 485 17.61 -27.30 -8.25
C ASP A 485 16.23 -27.05 -8.88
N LYS A 486 15.23 -26.69 -8.06
CA LYS A 486 13.85 -26.37 -8.50
C LYS A 486 13.85 -25.33 -9.63
N GLU A 487 14.61 -24.25 -9.45
CA GLU A 487 14.69 -23.12 -10.38
C GLU A 487 15.78 -23.30 -11.46
N LYS A 488 16.52 -24.42 -11.44
CA LYS A 488 17.58 -24.80 -12.41
C LYS A 488 18.74 -23.80 -12.50
N LEU A 489 19.04 -23.12 -11.40
CA LEU A 489 19.99 -22.00 -11.31
C LEU A 489 21.45 -22.43 -11.02
N PHE A 490 21.76 -23.73 -10.92
CA PHE A 490 23.12 -24.19 -10.63
C PHE A 490 24.18 -23.66 -11.59
N LYS A 491 23.88 -23.52 -12.88
CA LYS A 491 24.80 -22.96 -13.88
C LYS A 491 25.31 -21.55 -13.52
N ARG A 492 24.51 -20.78 -12.76
CA ARG A 492 24.89 -19.45 -12.27
C ARG A 492 25.67 -19.54 -10.95
N TYR A 493 25.13 -20.25 -9.95
CA TYR A 493 25.61 -20.17 -8.56
C TYR A 493 26.52 -21.33 -8.10
N ALA A 494 26.86 -22.30 -8.96
CA ALA A 494 27.70 -23.45 -8.61
C ALA A 494 29.04 -23.07 -7.94
N ASN A 495 29.72 -22.04 -8.44
CA ASN A 495 31.02 -21.61 -7.88
C ASN A 495 30.87 -21.03 -6.46
N THR A 496 29.77 -20.32 -6.20
CA THR A 496 29.42 -19.81 -4.86
C THR A 496 29.18 -20.97 -3.91
N LEU A 497 28.38 -21.97 -4.30
CA LEU A 497 28.18 -23.18 -3.50
C LEU A 497 29.50 -23.92 -3.22
N ILE A 498 30.32 -24.14 -4.25
CA ILE A 498 31.64 -24.80 -4.13
C ILE A 498 32.53 -24.06 -3.13
N TYR A 499 32.56 -22.72 -3.15
CA TYR A 499 33.36 -21.94 -2.21
C TYR A 499 33.03 -22.28 -0.75
N TYR A 500 31.74 -22.35 -0.39
CA TYR A 500 31.34 -22.68 0.98
C TYR A 500 31.50 -24.17 1.31
N LEU A 501 31.13 -25.07 0.38
CA LEU A 501 31.20 -26.52 0.59
C LEU A 501 32.65 -27.01 0.79
N THR A 502 33.61 -26.46 0.03
CA THR A 502 35.05 -26.75 0.21
C THR A 502 35.64 -26.19 1.51
N ARG A 503 34.87 -25.39 2.26
CA ARG A 503 35.28 -24.69 3.48
C ARG A 503 34.50 -25.14 4.71
N GLY A 504 33.99 -26.37 4.75
CA GLY A 504 33.35 -26.94 5.94
C GLY A 504 31.82 -26.84 5.98
N ALA A 505 31.18 -26.20 4.99
CA ALA A 505 29.71 -26.20 4.91
C ALA A 505 29.15 -27.58 4.52
N MET A 506 29.99 -28.47 4.00
CA MET A 506 29.65 -29.85 3.65
C MET A 506 29.25 -30.69 4.87
N GLU A 507 29.96 -30.54 5.99
CA GLU A 507 29.62 -31.11 7.30
C GLU A 507 28.44 -30.36 7.97
N GLY A 508 28.11 -29.17 7.46
CA GLY A 508 26.95 -28.36 7.84
C GLY A 508 25.61 -28.94 7.33
N LEU A 509 25.60 -29.56 6.14
CA LEU A 509 24.41 -30.01 5.42
C LEU A 509 23.50 -30.92 6.25
N SER A 510 22.21 -30.58 6.33
CA SER A 510 21.21 -31.43 7.00
C SER A 510 20.69 -32.56 6.11
N ASP A 511 20.47 -32.30 4.81
CA ASP A 511 19.99 -33.29 3.82
C ASP A 511 20.94 -33.36 2.62
N HIS A 512 21.52 -34.55 2.42
CA HIS A 512 22.46 -34.82 1.34
C HIS A 512 21.75 -35.17 0.01
N HIS A 513 20.48 -35.60 0.02
CA HIS A 513 19.71 -35.89 -1.20
C HIS A 513 19.29 -34.64 -1.94
N LEU A 514 19.02 -33.55 -1.21
CA LEU A 514 18.80 -32.22 -1.81
C LEU A 514 20.04 -31.74 -2.58
N THR A 515 21.23 -32.28 -2.30
CA THR A 515 22.45 -32.00 -3.08
C THR A 515 22.62 -32.89 -4.33
N SER A 516 21.76 -33.90 -4.54
CA SER A 516 21.88 -34.82 -5.67
C SER A 516 21.72 -34.14 -7.04
N GLY A 517 20.80 -33.17 -7.18
CA GLY A 517 20.67 -32.35 -8.39
C GLY A 517 21.93 -31.53 -8.67
N PHE A 518 22.56 -31.00 -7.62
CA PHE A 518 23.83 -30.28 -7.73
C PHE A 518 24.98 -31.21 -8.16
N TRP A 519 25.01 -32.46 -7.71
CA TRP A 519 26.02 -33.43 -8.16
C TRP A 519 25.80 -33.96 -9.56
N GLN A 520 24.54 -34.09 -9.99
CA GLN A 520 24.23 -34.34 -11.40
C GLN A 520 24.76 -33.18 -12.25
N HIS A 521 24.51 -31.92 -11.85
CA HIS A 521 25.07 -30.76 -12.54
C HIS A 521 26.61 -30.77 -12.60
N CYS A 522 27.29 -30.99 -11.47
CA CYS A 522 28.76 -31.00 -11.43
C CYS A 522 29.37 -32.15 -12.25
N ARG A 523 28.76 -33.34 -12.19
CA ARG A 523 29.13 -34.49 -13.02
C ARG A 523 28.95 -34.18 -14.50
N ASP A 524 27.80 -33.64 -14.88
CA ASP A 524 27.46 -33.42 -16.28
C ASP A 524 28.37 -32.33 -16.90
N VAL A 525 28.74 -31.29 -16.13
CA VAL A 525 29.79 -30.33 -16.50
C VAL A 525 31.17 -31.00 -16.67
N CYS A 526 31.53 -31.93 -15.77
CA CYS A 526 32.80 -32.67 -15.86
C CYS A 526 32.83 -33.67 -17.04
N LEU A 527 31.67 -34.24 -17.43
CA LEU A 527 31.56 -35.14 -18.57
C LEU A 527 31.59 -34.40 -19.91
N ASP A 528 31.05 -33.18 -19.96
CA ASP A 528 31.09 -32.33 -21.17
C ASP A 528 32.52 -31.94 -21.60
N GLU A 529 33.52 -31.96 -20.69
CA GLU A 529 34.94 -31.82 -21.05
C GLU A 529 35.43 -32.91 -22.02
N THR A 530 34.73 -34.05 -22.11
CA THR A 530 35.10 -35.15 -23.01
C THR A 530 34.45 -35.06 -24.39
N ARG A 531 33.57 -34.09 -24.64
CA ARG A 531 32.81 -33.95 -25.89
C ARG A 531 33.46 -32.92 -26.82
N SER A 532 33.88 -33.36 -28.01
CA SER A 532 34.53 -32.52 -29.03
C SER A 532 33.72 -31.26 -29.33
N ASP A 533 34.39 -30.11 -29.38
CA ASP A 533 33.86 -28.73 -29.48
C ASP A 533 33.37 -28.37 -30.90
N ASP A 534 32.63 -29.29 -31.53
CA ASP A 534 32.34 -29.30 -32.98
C ASP A 534 30.93 -28.84 -33.38
N ASP A 535 29.97 -28.69 -32.45
CA ASP A 535 28.61 -28.24 -32.80
C ASP A 535 27.99 -27.24 -31.80
N LEU A 536 27.36 -26.20 -32.36
CA LEU A 536 26.47 -25.23 -31.73
C LEU A 536 27.08 -24.16 -30.78
N ASP A 537 27.73 -23.14 -31.35
CA ASP A 537 27.09 -21.83 -31.62
C ASP A 537 28.15 -20.77 -32.04
N SER A 538 27.91 -20.06 -33.14
CA SER A 538 28.96 -19.32 -33.87
C SER A 538 28.96 -17.80 -33.65
N TYR A 539 27.92 -17.23 -33.03
CA TYR A 539 27.72 -15.77 -33.02
C TYR A 539 28.35 -15.00 -31.84
N LEU A 540 28.78 -15.68 -30.77
CA LEU A 540 29.39 -15.05 -29.57
C LEU A 540 30.90 -15.35 -29.42
N ARG A 541 31.57 -15.86 -30.46
CA ARG A 541 32.89 -16.53 -30.33
C ARG A 541 34.13 -15.63 -30.09
N ASN A 542 34.00 -14.30 -30.14
CA ASN A 542 35.14 -13.39 -30.34
C ASN A 542 35.70 -12.65 -29.11
N ASP A 543 35.10 -12.74 -27.92
CA ASP A 543 35.70 -12.14 -26.73
C ASP A 543 36.53 -13.17 -25.94
N SER A 544 37.86 -13.00 -25.96
CA SER A 544 38.80 -13.89 -25.30
C SER A 544 38.73 -13.82 -23.77
N TYR A 545 38.23 -12.71 -23.20
CA TYR A 545 38.12 -12.54 -21.75
C TYR A 545 37.01 -13.43 -21.16
N PHE A 546 35.82 -13.38 -21.76
CA PHE A 546 34.67 -14.20 -21.33
C PHE A 546 34.88 -15.71 -21.52
N ARG A 547 35.76 -16.12 -22.45
CA ARG A 547 36.13 -17.53 -22.60
C ARG A 547 36.98 -18.00 -21.42
N ALA A 548 38.02 -17.25 -21.05
CA ALA A 548 38.91 -17.61 -19.96
C ALA A 548 38.21 -17.72 -18.59
N ASP A 549 37.29 -16.80 -18.28
CA ASP A 549 36.47 -16.87 -17.06
C ASP A 549 35.53 -18.09 -17.05
N ARG A 550 34.88 -18.40 -18.18
CA ARG A 550 34.02 -19.57 -18.33
C ARG A 550 34.79 -20.88 -18.15
N ASP A 551 35.97 -20.99 -18.76
CA ASP A 551 36.80 -22.18 -18.69
C ASP A 551 37.37 -22.38 -17.28
N ALA A 552 37.76 -21.29 -16.59
CA ALA A 552 38.19 -21.35 -15.19
C ALA A 552 37.06 -21.81 -14.24
N LYS A 553 35.84 -21.30 -14.42
CA LYS A 553 34.65 -21.72 -13.66
C LYS A 553 34.31 -23.20 -13.92
N ARG A 554 34.37 -23.66 -15.17
CA ARG A 554 34.20 -25.09 -15.50
C ARG A 554 35.25 -25.96 -14.83
N ALA A 555 36.52 -25.58 -14.89
CA ALA A 555 37.61 -26.32 -14.25
C ALA A 555 37.45 -26.38 -12.72
N GLN A 556 36.90 -25.34 -12.08
CA GLN A 556 36.58 -25.35 -10.64
C GLN A 556 35.49 -26.37 -10.31
N VAL A 557 34.41 -26.43 -11.11
CA VAL A 557 33.33 -27.42 -10.95
C VAL A 557 33.83 -28.85 -11.19
N ALA A 558 34.64 -29.08 -12.23
CA ALA A 558 35.23 -30.38 -12.54
C ALA A 558 36.21 -30.84 -11.45
N GLY A 559 37.06 -29.94 -10.94
CA GLY A 559 37.97 -30.21 -9.82
C GLY A 559 37.22 -30.58 -8.55
N PHE A 560 36.20 -29.79 -8.17
CA PHE A 560 35.34 -30.12 -7.04
C PHE A 560 34.71 -31.52 -7.19
N TYR A 561 34.16 -31.84 -8.38
CA TYR A 561 33.57 -33.14 -8.61
C TYR A 561 34.60 -34.27 -8.43
N GLN A 562 35.83 -34.10 -8.95
CA GLN A 562 36.89 -35.10 -8.79
C GLN A 562 37.32 -35.29 -7.33
N ASP A 563 37.45 -34.22 -6.55
CA ASP A 563 37.87 -34.28 -5.16
C ASP A 563 36.79 -34.88 -4.24
N TYR A 564 35.51 -34.56 -4.50
CA TYR A 564 34.39 -34.89 -3.60
C TYR A 564 33.41 -35.94 -4.11
N HIS A 565 33.57 -36.51 -5.32
CA HIS A 565 32.66 -37.55 -5.83
C HIS A 565 32.48 -38.70 -4.81
N GLY A 566 33.55 -39.11 -4.13
CA GLY A 566 33.53 -40.17 -3.11
C GLY A 566 32.63 -39.90 -1.90
N CYS A 567 32.37 -38.63 -1.57
CA CYS A 567 31.44 -38.23 -0.51
C CYS A 567 29.97 -38.40 -0.91
N PHE A 568 29.70 -38.52 -2.22
CA PHE A 568 28.35 -38.58 -2.80
C PHE A 568 28.11 -39.83 -3.66
N ILE A 569 29.03 -40.79 -3.62
CA ILE A 569 28.69 -42.17 -3.96
C ILE A 569 27.70 -42.61 -2.86
N PRO A 570 26.46 -43.01 -3.20
CA PRO A 570 25.56 -43.59 -2.21
C PRO A 570 26.30 -44.74 -1.51
N LEU A 571 26.23 -44.80 -0.18
CA LEU A 571 26.73 -45.96 0.55
C LEU A 571 26.18 -47.22 -0.15
N PRO A 572 27.03 -48.24 -0.42
CA PRO A 572 26.58 -49.40 -1.15
C PRO A 572 25.37 -49.98 -0.45
N LEU A 573 24.37 -50.41 -1.24
CA LEU A 573 23.10 -51.05 -0.81
C LEU A 573 23.34 -52.45 -0.18
N VAL A 574 24.32 -52.55 0.70
CA VAL A 574 24.41 -53.55 1.75
C VAL A 574 23.43 -53.05 2.80
N GLY A 575 22.23 -53.62 2.81
CA GLY A 575 21.22 -53.25 3.78
C GLY A 575 21.76 -53.33 5.21
N LEU A 576 21.32 -52.41 6.06
CA LEU A 576 21.73 -52.33 7.47
C LEU A 576 21.63 -53.71 8.14
N SER A 577 22.62 -54.04 8.97
CA SER A 577 22.54 -55.19 9.86
C SER A 577 21.42 -55.02 10.89
N ASP A 578 21.00 -56.12 11.52
CA ASP A 578 19.99 -56.06 12.58
C ASP A 578 20.43 -55.19 13.77
N GLU A 579 21.74 -55.12 14.06
CA GLU A 579 22.33 -54.26 15.11
C GLU A 579 22.23 -52.77 14.71
N GLU A 580 22.58 -52.41 13.47
CA GLU A 580 22.47 -51.04 12.97
C GLU A 580 20.99 -50.58 12.86
N CYS A 581 20.07 -51.50 12.55
CA CYS A 581 18.62 -51.25 12.58
C CYS A 581 18.11 -50.97 14.01
N ASP A 582 18.65 -51.67 15.02
CA ASP A 582 18.33 -51.42 16.43
C ASP A 582 18.94 -50.09 16.91
N ASP A 583 20.17 -49.76 16.52
CA ASP A 583 20.80 -48.47 16.84
C ASP A 583 20.04 -47.29 16.21
N LEU A 584 19.63 -47.38 14.94
CA LEU A 584 18.80 -46.36 14.30
C LEU A 584 17.44 -46.20 15.00
N CYS A 585 16.78 -47.32 15.35
CA CYS A 585 15.55 -47.31 16.13
C CYS A 585 15.75 -46.65 17.51
N ASN A 586 16.83 -46.99 18.22
CA ASN A 586 17.17 -46.42 19.52
C ASN A 586 17.48 -44.92 19.45
N ASN A 587 18.18 -44.47 18.41
CA ASN A 587 18.47 -43.06 18.17
C ASN A 587 17.17 -42.27 17.95
N ILE A 588 16.31 -42.71 17.03
CA ILE A 588 15.00 -42.08 16.78
C ILE A 588 14.14 -42.07 18.05
N CYS A 589 14.08 -43.19 18.78
CA CYS A 589 13.31 -43.28 20.01
C CYS A 589 13.86 -42.38 21.14
N THR A 590 15.17 -42.16 21.18
CA THR A 590 15.80 -41.23 22.12
C THR A 590 15.47 -39.79 21.74
N SER A 591 15.60 -39.41 20.46
CA SER A 591 15.28 -38.06 19.97
C SER A 591 13.82 -37.68 20.25
N ILE A 592 12.86 -38.60 20.03
CA ILE A 592 11.43 -38.36 20.33
C ILE A 592 11.22 -38.11 21.84
N ARG A 593 11.87 -38.89 22.71
CA ARG A 593 11.77 -38.71 24.18
C ARG A 593 12.42 -37.41 24.64
N THR A 594 13.57 -37.05 24.11
CA THR A 594 14.24 -35.77 24.42
C THR A 594 13.42 -34.58 23.97
N ALA A 595 12.82 -34.62 22.77
CA ALA A 595 11.90 -33.58 22.30
C ALA A 595 10.63 -33.49 23.16
N HIS A 596 10.10 -34.63 23.64
CA HIS A 596 8.95 -34.67 24.56
C HIS A 596 9.27 -34.02 25.92
N ASP A 597 10.37 -34.42 26.58
CA ASP A 597 10.81 -33.88 27.88
C ASP A 597 10.97 -32.35 27.86
N LEU A 598 11.45 -31.78 26.76
CA LEU A 598 11.62 -30.34 26.58
C LEU A 598 10.29 -29.62 26.31
N THR A 599 9.40 -30.26 25.55
CA THR A 599 8.04 -29.73 25.29
C THR A 599 7.22 -29.65 26.58
N GLU A 600 7.35 -30.62 27.48
CA GLU A 600 6.69 -30.55 28.81
C GLU A 600 7.28 -29.44 29.69
N ARG A 601 8.61 -29.22 29.69
CA ARG A 601 9.23 -28.12 30.46
C ARG A 601 8.80 -26.74 29.96
N GLN A 602 8.66 -26.54 28.65
CA GLN A 602 8.17 -25.26 28.09
C GLN A 602 6.68 -25.00 28.38
N ALA A 603 5.90 -25.99 28.82
CA ALA A 603 4.51 -25.77 29.21
C ALA A 603 4.37 -25.10 30.61
N ASP A 604 5.42 -25.17 31.43
CA ASP A 604 5.42 -24.68 32.81
C ASP A 604 6.25 -23.38 33.03
N ASP A 605 7.18 -23.01 32.13
CA ASP A 605 8.04 -21.81 32.25
C ASP A 605 8.10 -20.96 30.94
N GLU A 606 7.96 -19.63 31.06
CA GLU A 606 8.10 -18.63 29.96
C GLU A 606 9.59 -18.40 29.57
N ILE A 607 10.34 -19.46 29.22
CA ILE A 607 11.74 -19.35 28.77
C ILE A 607 11.84 -19.52 27.25
N ASN A 608 12.25 -18.44 26.60
CA ASN A 608 12.32 -18.27 25.15
C ASN A 608 13.79 -18.29 24.69
N ASP A 609 14.46 -19.43 24.84
CA ASP A 609 15.87 -19.63 24.46
C ASP A 609 15.97 -20.36 23.11
N ASP A 610 16.11 -19.60 22.03
CA ASP A 610 16.16 -20.14 20.66
C ASP A 610 17.45 -20.91 20.36
N GLN A 611 18.52 -20.71 21.14
CA GLN A 611 19.82 -21.33 20.91
C GLN A 611 19.78 -22.86 21.12
N GLU A 612 19.07 -23.33 22.16
CA GLU A 612 18.97 -24.77 22.49
C GLU A 612 18.12 -25.52 21.44
N ARG A 613 17.08 -24.87 20.89
CA ARG A 613 16.26 -25.42 19.80
C ARG A 613 17.04 -25.70 18.53
N THR A 614 17.95 -24.79 18.11
CA THR A 614 18.67 -24.93 16.83
C THR A 614 19.58 -26.15 16.80
N TYR A 615 20.26 -26.46 17.90
CA TYR A 615 21.08 -27.68 18.00
C TYR A 615 20.22 -28.96 17.93
N LEU A 616 19.09 -28.99 18.65
CA LEU A 616 18.20 -30.15 18.68
C LEU A 616 17.54 -30.47 17.34
N VAL A 617 17.18 -29.47 16.53
CA VAL A 617 16.55 -29.71 15.21
C VAL A 617 17.51 -30.46 14.27
N LYS A 618 18.81 -30.17 14.28
CA LYS A 618 19.80 -30.89 13.45
C LYS A 618 19.93 -32.36 13.87
N ASP A 619 20.00 -32.61 15.18
CA ASP A 619 20.09 -33.96 15.74
C ASP A 619 18.79 -34.78 15.56
N CYS A 620 17.63 -34.11 15.47
CA CYS A 620 16.34 -34.76 15.20
C CYS A 620 16.10 -35.06 13.70
N LYS A 621 16.59 -34.20 12.79
CA LYS A 621 16.44 -34.40 11.33
C LYS A 621 17.18 -35.64 10.82
N ARG A 622 18.45 -35.78 11.19
CA ARG A 622 19.36 -36.75 10.58
C ARG A 622 18.90 -38.22 10.70
N PRO A 623 18.49 -38.74 11.87
CA PRO A 623 18.03 -40.13 11.98
C PRO A 623 16.76 -40.42 11.15
N ILE A 624 15.91 -39.41 10.92
CA ILE A 624 14.71 -39.56 10.09
C ILE A 624 15.05 -39.59 8.60
N LEU A 625 16.05 -38.81 8.17
CA LEU A 625 16.57 -38.91 6.81
C LEU A 625 17.24 -40.27 6.56
N GLU A 626 18.05 -40.75 7.51
CA GLU A 626 18.64 -42.09 7.46
C GLU A 626 17.58 -43.20 7.37
N LEU A 627 16.41 -43.05 8.04
CA LEU A 627 15.26 -43.96 7.91
C LEU A 627 14.56 -43.88 6.54
N LEU A 628 14.41 -42.67 5.98
CA LEU A 628 13.75 -42.45 4.68
C LEU A 628 14.55 -43.07 3.52
N ASP A 629 15.87 -43.12 3.66
CA ASP A 629 16.80 -43.58 2.62
C ASP A 629 16.95 -45.12 2.56
N LEU A 630 16.37 -45.85 3.52
CA LEU A 630 16.37 -47.31 3.52
C LEU A 630 15.45 -47.90 2.44
N GLU A 631 15.84 -49.06 1.92
CA GLU A 631 14.96 -49.89 1.08
C GLU A 631 13.64 -50.21 1.81
N GLN A 632 12.54 -50.30 1.06
CA GLN A 632 11.17 -50.45 1.59
C GLN A 632 11.05 -51.51 2.70
N ASP A 633 11.67 -52.69 2.50
CA ASP A 633 11.63 -53.81 3.45
C ASP A 633 12.41 -53.50 4.75
N GLN A 634 13.53 -52.79 4.66
CA GLN A 634 14.31 -52.36 5.83
C GLN A 634 13.64 -51.20 6.56
N ARG A 635 13.09 -50.22 5.82
CA ARG A 635 12.31 -49.12 6.39
C ARG A 635 11.10 -49.67 7.17
N ALA A 636 10.39 -50.64 6.62
CA ALA A 636 9.27 -51.32 7.29
C ALA A 636 9.71 -52.09 8.56
N ASN A 637 10.87 -52.75 8.54
CA ASN A 637 11.46 -53.42 9.70
C ASN A 637 11.78 -52.41 10.82
N VAL A 638 12.55 -51.35 10.53
CA VAL A 638 12.90 -50.31 11.51
C VAL A 638 11.65 -49.59 12.02
N LEU A 639 10.71 -49.25 11.14
CA LEU A 639 9.44 -48.62 11.54
C LEU A 639 8.63 -49.52 12.48
N THR A 640 8.59 -50.84 12.24
CA THR A 640 7.94 -51.80 13.15
C THR A 640 8.61 -51.82 14.52
N ARG A 641 9.94 -51.69 14.59
CA ARG A 641 10.67 -51.58 15.87
C ARG A 641 10.34 -50.27 16.60
N ILE A 642 10.30 -49.14 15.90
CA ILE A 642 9.94 -47.83 16.48
C ILE A 642 8.52 -47.86 17.03
N LEU A 643 7.55 -48.34 16.23
CA LEU A 643 6.14 -48.44 16.64
C LEU A 643 5.87 -49.49 17.73
N SER A 644 6.85 -50.35 18.06
CA SER A 644 6.78 -51.21 19.25
C SER A 644 7.19 -50.49 20.54
N ASN A 645 7.92 -49.37 20.43
CA ASN A 645 8.47 -48.60 21.54
C ASN A 645 7.78 -47.25 21.80
N ILE A 646 7.10 -46.69 20.79
CA ILE A 646 6.54 -45.33 20.78
C ILE A 646 5.16 -45.34 20.10
N GLN A 647 4.23 -44.50 20.55
CA GLN A 647 2.90 -44.42 19.97
C GLN A 647 2.95 -43.78 18.57
N ARG A 648 2.10 -44.26 17.63
CA ARG A 648 2.02 -43.69 16.28
C ARG A 648 1.79 -42.17 16.29
N SER A 649 0.95 -41.68 17.20
CA SER A 649 0.64 -40.25 17.38
C SER A 649 1.86 -39.43 17.85
N GLU A 650 2.72 -39.99 18.70
CA GLU A 650 3.97 -39.35 19.16
C GLU A 650 5.02 -39.29 18.04
N LEU A 651 5.19 -40.38 17.28
CA LEU A 651 6.07 -40.39 16.10
C LEU A 651 5.58 -39.40 15.03
N LEU A 652 4.26 -39.37 14.77
CA LEU A 652 3.65 -38.44 13.82
C LEU A 652 3.87 -36.99 14.27
N ARG A 653 3.70 -36.68 15.56
CA ARG A 653 3.98 -35.35 16.12
C ARG A 653 5.44 -34.95 15.89
N PHE A 654 6.37 -35.84 16.20
CA PHE A 654 7.80 -35.60 16.04
C PHE A 654 8.15 -35.25 14.58
N LEU A 655 7.65 -36.04 13.62
CA LEU A 655 7.81 -35.74 12.19
C LEU A 655 7.27 -34.35 11.83
N LEU A 656 6.03 -34.03 12.23
CA LEU A 656 5.32 -32.81 11.78
C LEU A 656 5.77 -31.52 12.51
N GLN A 657 6.32 -31.61 13.72
CA GLN A 657 6.65 -30.45 14.57
C GLN A 657 8.14 -30.28 14.86
N ASP A 658 8.87 -31.37 15.09
CA ASP A 658 10.23 -31.33 15.65
C ASP A 658 11.30 -31.50 14.57
N THR A 659 11.05 -32.35 13.56
CA THR A 659 12.01 -32.55 12.46
C THR A 659 12.07 -31.36 11.49
N ARG A 660 10.99 -30.57 11.37
CA ARG A 660 10.86 -29.49 10.38
C ARG A 660 11.22 -29.93 8.94
N LEU A 661 10.92 -31.18 8.58
CA LEU A 661 11.05 -31.67 7.20
C LEU A 661 9.84 -31.23 6.37
N ASP A 662 10.05 -31.01 5.06
CA ASP A 662 8.96 -30.69 4.14
C ASP A 662 8.02 -31.88 3.97
N TRP A 663 6.73 -31.59 3.77
CA TRP A 663 5.67 -32.57 3.61
C TRP A 663 5.99 -33.57 2.50
N GLU A 664 6.49 -33.10 1.36
CA GLU A 664 6.80 -33.95 0.20
C GLU A 664 7.90 -34.99 0.49
N ARG A 665 8.78 -34.74 1.47
CA ARG A 665 9.85 -35.66 1.90
C ARG A 665 9.35 -36.70 2.92
N ILE A 666 8.34 -36.38 3.73
CA ILE A 666 7.81 -37.27 4.78
C ILE A 666 6.51 -37.99 4.41
N LYS A 667 5.76 -37.56 3.38
CA LYS A 667 4.43 -38.09 3.03
C LYS A 667 4.36 -39.61 2.89
N ASP A 668 5.39 -40.25 2.33
CA ASP A 668 5.42 -41.69 2.09
C ASP A 668 5.64 -42.46 3.41
N LEU A 669 6.54 -41.97 4.27
CA LEU A 669 6.74 -42.49 5.63
C LEU A 669 5.51 -42.25 6.51
N VAL A 670 4.84 -41.10 6.36
CA VAL A 670 3.56 -40.81 7.03
C VAL A 670 2.50 -41.81 6.57
N SER A 671 2.39 -42.10 5.27
CA SER A 671 1.49 -43.12 4.73
C SER A 671 1.78 -44.51 5.34
N ASP A 672 3.06 -44.91 5.42
CA ASP A 672 3.49 -46.16 6.06
C ASP A 672 3.12 -46.21 7.56
N ILE A 673 3.15 -45.08 8.27
CA ILE A 673 2.76 -44.96 9.70
C ILE A 673 1.23 -45.02 9.89
N THR A 674 0.48 -44.34 9.02
CA THR A 674 -0.96 -44.06 9.22
C THR A 674 -1.86 -45.14 8.65
N SER A 675 -1.37 -45.94 7.70
CA SER A 675 -2.10 -46.99 6.98
C SER A 675 -2.98 -47.86 7.89
N GLY A 676 -4.29 -47.79 7.68
CA GLY A 676 -5.32 -48.55 8.41
C GLY A 676 -5.59 -48.07 9.84
N HIS A 677 -5.05 -46.91 10.24
CA HIS A 677 -5.19 -46.32 11.57
C HIS A 677 -5.65 -44.85 11.52
N GLU A 678 -6.04 -44.33 10.36
CA GLU A 678 -6.29 -42.92 10.07
C GLU A 678 -7.36 -42.30 11.00
N ILE A 679 -8.49 -42.98 11.19
CA ILE A 679 -9.58 -42.54 12.08
C ILE A 679 -9.14 -42.55 13.56
N GLY A 680 -8.37 -43.56 13.96
CA GLY A 680 -7.81 -43.64 15.31
C GLY A 680 -6.83 -42.51 15.59
N LEU A 681 -5.95 -42.23 14.62
CA LEU A 681 -4.98 -41.14 14.71
C LEU A 681 -5.65 -39.76 14.75
N LEU A 682 -6.74 -39.54 14.01
CA LEU A 682 -7.52 -38.30 14.14
C LEU A 682 -8.10 -38.13 15.56
N ALA A 683 -8.57 -39.20 16.21
CA ALA A 683 -9.02 -39.17 17.60
C ALA A 683 -7.87 -38.97 18.61
N ASP A 684 -6.70 -39.58 18.38
CA ASP A 684 -5.51 -39.38 19.21
C ASP A 684 -4.96 -37.94 19.10
N ILE A 685 -4.93 -37.38 17.88
CA ILE A 685 -4.57 -35.97 17.60
C ILE A 685 -5.54 -35.02 18.34
N SER A 686 -6.85 -35.33 18.33
CA SER A 686 -7.89 -34.55 19.01
C SER A 686 -7.67 -34.49 20.53
N THR A 687 -7.42 -35.66 21.13
CA THR A 687 -7.38 -35.80 22.60
C THR A 687 -6.03 -35.40 23.19
N SER A 688 -4.95 -35.60 22.45
CA SER A 688 -3.57 -35.24 22.83
C SER A 688 -3.44 -33.76 23.19
N ARG A 689 -2.61 -33.46 24.20
CA ARG A 689 -2.20 -32.08 24.51
C ARG A 689 -1.14 -31.57 23.53
N HIS A 690 -0.39 -32.49 22.94
CA HIS A 690 0.83 -32.22 22.20
C HIS A 690 0.58 -31.66 20.79
N PHE A 691 -0.62 -31.87 20.22
CA PHE A 691 -1.07 -31.21 18.99
C PHE A 691 -1.76 -29.85 19.22
N ARG A 692 -1.90 -29.38 20.46
CA ARG A 692 -2.60 -28.11 20.76
C ARG A 692 -1.73 -26.85 20.62
N TYR A 693 -0.42 -27.02 20.45
CA TYR A 693 0.55 -25.95 20.29
C TYR A 693 1.31 -26.10 18.97
N PHE A 694 0.92 -25.32 17.97
CA PHE A 694 1.73 -25.11 16.78
C PHE A 694 2.64 -23.91 17.04
N GLY A 695 3.93 -24.16 17.26
CA GLY A 695 4.89 -23.10 17.59
C GLY A 695 5.22 -22.15 16.43
N THR A 696 4.92 -22.54 15.19
CA THR A 696 5.23 -21.79 13.96
C THR A 696 4.13 -21.96 12.91
N HIS A 697 4.06 -21.05 11.94
CA HIS A 697 3.18 -21.19 10.77
C HIS A 697 3.52 -22.43 9.93
N ALA A 698 4.81 -22.76 9.78
CA ALA A 698 5.27 -23.95 9.06
C ALA A 698 4.69 -25.25 9.65
N ASN A 699 4.66 -25.37 10.99
CA ASN A 699 4.10 -26.54 11.66
C ASN A 699 2.58 -26.67 11.43
N VAL A 700 1.86 -25.56 11.24
CA VAL A 700 0.43 -25.59 10.84
C VAL A 700 0.27 -26.05 9.40
N ARG A 701 1.07 -25.54 8.45
CA ARG A 701 1.02 -25.95 7.03
C ARG A 701 1.33 -27.45 6.85
N VAL A 702 2.33 -27.96 7.56
CA VAL A 702 2.67 -29.40 7.54
C VAL A 702 1.54 -30.25 8.17
N PHE A 703 0.89 -29.75 9.22
CA PHE A 703 -0.31 -30.39 9.80
C PHE A 703 -1.55 -30.34 8.89
N LEU A 704 -1.78 -29.22 8.19
CA LEU A 704 -2.84 -29.11 7.18
C LEU A 704 -2.58 -30.06 6.01
N SER A 705 -1.32 -30.25 5.63
CA SER A 705 -0.93 -31.21 4.59
C SER A 705 -1.20 -32.66 5.01
N LEU A 706 -0.99 -33.02 6.28
CA LEU A 706 -1.45 -34.30 6.86
C LEU A 706 -2.97 -34.44 6.77
N LEU A 707 -3.72 -33.43 7.23
CA LEU A 707 -5.19 -33.47 7.19
C LEU A 707 -5.69 -33.64 5.75
N ALA A 708 -5.12 -32.90 4.79
CA ALA A 708 -5.42 -33.03 3.37
C ALA A 708 -5.11 -34.43 2.82
N HIS A 709 -4.05 -35.07 3.31
CA HIS A 709 -3.67 -36.44 2.94
C HIS A 709 -4.64 -37.51 3.49
N PHE A 710 -5.28 -37.26 4.64
CA PHE A 710 -6.31 -38.16 5.17
C PHE A 710 -7.63 -38.08 4.41
N ILE A 711 -8.04 -36.91 3.87
CA ILE A 711 -9.29 -36.74 3.11
C ILE A 711 -9.60 -37.91 2.15
N PRO A 712 -8.73 -38.30 1.20
CA PRO A 712 -9.01 -39.40 0.26
C PRO A 712 -9.00 -40.81 0.89
N LEU A 713 -8.53 -40.97 2.12
CA LEU A 713 -8.47 -42.25 2.85
C LEU A 713 -9.68 -42.46 3.78
N LEU A 714 -10.50 -41.43 4.00
CA LEU A 714 -11.64 -41.47 4.92
C LEU A 714 -12.91 -42.07 4.27
N PRO A 715 -13.77 -42.76 5.04
CA PRO A 715 -15.08 -43.21 4.57
C PRO A 715 -15.99 -42.06 4.13
N SER A 716 -16.89 -42.32 3.18
CA SER A 716 -17.87 -41.34 2.70
C SER A 716 -18.93 -40.91 3.73
N ASP A 717 -19.04 -41.63 4.84
CA ASP A 717 -19.91 -41.36 6.00
C ASP A 717 -19.10 -40.92 7.24
N PHE A 718 -17.82 -40.54 7.05
CA PHE A 718 -16.95 -40.07 8.11
C PHE A 718 -17.55 -38.87 8.87
N THR A 719 -17.34 -38.85 10.18
CA THR A 719 -17.59 -37.69 11.04
C THR A 719 -16.43 -37.58 12.02
N VAL A 720 -16.01 -36.34 12.34
CA VAL A 720 -14.93 -36.12 13.31
C VAL A 720 -15.37 -36.48 14.73
N SER A 721 -14.41 -36.79 15.59
CA SER A 721 -14.68 -36.89 17.03
C SER A 721 -15.21 -35.53 17.56
N PRO A 722 -16.16 -35.51 18.51
CA PRO A 722 -16.56 -34.27 19.19
C PRO A 722 -15.41 -33.53 19.88
N ASP A 723 -14.29 -34.22 20.15
CA ASP A 723 -13.08 -33.64 20.73
C ASP A 723 -12.11 -33.05 19.68
N PHE A 724 -12.39 -33.17 18.36
CA PHE A 724 -11.51 -32.68 17.29
C PHE A 724 -11.58 -31.15 17.17
N ASP A 725 -10.69 -30.47 17.89
CA ASP A 725 -10.67 -29.01 17.97
C ASP A 725 -9.73 -28.35 16.94
N ILE A 726 -10.30 -27.91 15.82
CA ILE A 726 -9.58 -27.13 14.79
C ILE A 726 -9.38 -25.64 15.18
N THR A 727 -9.88 -25.19 16.33
CA THR A 727 -9.79 -23.79 16.80
C THR A 727 -8.36 -23.26 16.81
N ARG A 728 -7.36 -24.10 17.13
CA ARG A 728 -5.95 -23.68 17.15
C ARG A 728 -5.34 -23.49 15.77
N VAL A 729 -5.78 -24.26 14.77
CA VAL A 729 -5.42 -24.04 13.37
C VAL A 729 -6.04 -22.73 12.89
N LEU A 730 -7.35 -22.53 13.13
CA LEU A 730 -8.06 -21.28 12.81
C LEU A 730 -7.43 -20.06 13.51
N PHE A 731 -6.99 -20.20 14.76
CA PHE A 731 -6.29 -19.14 15.50
C PHE A 731 -4.97 -18.76 14.84
N THR A 732 -4.14 -19.73 14.48
CA THR A 732 -2.84 -19.46 13.85
C THR A 732 -2.99 -18.99 12.40
N MET A 733 -4.09 -19.36 11.71
CA MET A 733 -4.43 -18.86 10.37
C MET A 733 -5.12 -17.50 10.36
N ASN A 734 -5.88 -17.16 11.40
CA ASN A 734 -6.42 -15.81 11.56
C ASN A 734 -5.34 -14.82 12.01
N GLY A 735 -4.36 -15.31 12.77
CA GLY A 735 -3.41 -14.47 13.46
C GLY A 735 -3.98 -13.85 14.73
N THR A 736 -3.09 -13.43 15.63
CA THR A 736 -3.45 -12.42 16.63
C THR A 736 -3.57 -11.06 15.95
N GLN A 737 -4.11 -10.08 16.67
CA GLN A 737 -4.41 -8.70 16.24
C GLN A 737 -3.21 -7.89 15.66
N PHE A 738 -2.04 -8.51 15.52
CA PHE A 738 -0.76 -7.96 15.05
C PHE A 738 -0.03 -8.83 14.01
N ARG A 739 -0.50 -10.05 13.67
CA ARG A 739 0.21 -10.99 12.76
C ARG A 739 -0.75 -11.91 11.98
N LEU A 740 -1.32 -11.43 10.87
CA LEU A 740 -2.11 -12.26 9.94
C LEU A 740 -1.28 -13.42 9.37
N TYR A 741 -1.88 -14.59 9.11
CA TYR A 741 -1.22 -15.69 8.39
C TYR A 741 -0.84 -15.27 6.97
N GLN A 742 0.34 -15.65 6.50
CA GLN A 742 0.74 -15.36 5.13
C GLN A 742 -0.05 -16.25 4.16
N ARG A 743 -0.83 -15.63 3.29
CA ARG A 743 -1.50 -16.31 2.18
C ARG A 743 -0.46 -16.76 1.16
N GLU A 744 0.03 -17.99 1.31
CA GLU A 744 1.03 -18.60 0.43
C GLU A 744 0.37 -19.07 -0.88
N ARG A 745 0.90 -18.60 -2.02
CA ARG A 745 0.34 -18.80 -3.37
C ARG A 745 0.09 -20.28 -3.71
N GLN A 746 0.98 -21.17 -3.31
CA GLN A 746 0.90 -22.61 -3.62
C GLN A 746 -0.04 -23.41 -2.69
N HIS A 747 -0.39 -22.88 -1.51
CA HIS A 747 -1.03 -23.66 -0.44
C HIS A 747 -2.39 -23.12 -0.01
N TRP A 748 -2.63 -21.81 -0.11
CA TRP A 748 -3.81 -21.14 0.43
C TRP A 748 -5.15 -21.80 0.04
N SER A 749 -5.37 -22.05 -1.25
CA SER A 749 -6.62 -22.68 -1.72
C SER A 749 -6.82 -24.09 -1.14
N LYS A 750 -5.75 -24.90 -1.09
CA LYS A 750 -5.75 -26.27 -0.55
C LYS A 750 -5.93 -26.30 0.98
N ASP A 751 -5.28 -25.40 1.70
CA ASP A 751 -5.39 -25.24 3.15
C ASP A 751 -6.82 -24.88 3.56
N VAL A 752 -7.42 -23.89 2.89
CA VAL A 752 -8.82 -23.48 3.14
C VAL A 752 -9.80 -24.59 2.77
N ALA A 753 -9.63 -25.25 1.62
CA ALA A 753 -10.47 -26.39 1.23
C ALA A 753 -10.40 -27.55 2.25
N THR A 754 -9.21 -27.83 2.79
CA THR A 754 -8.99 -28.84 3.84
C THR A 754 -9.76 -28.48 5.11
N ILE A 755 -9.67 -27.23 5.56
CA ILE A 755 -10.41 -26.76 6.75
C ILE A 755 -11.91 -26.87 6.55
N ILE A 756 -12.42 -26.44 5.40
CA ILE A 756 -13.85 -26.55 5.06
C ILE A 756 -14.31 -28.00 5.06
N PHE A 757 -13.54 -28.94 4.52
CA PHE A 757 -13.86 -30.37 4.59
C PHE A 757 -14.06 -30.84 6.04
N TYR A 758 -13.14 -30.54 6.96
CA TYR A 758 -13.30 -30.98 8.35
C TYR A 758 -14.45 -30.28 9.09
N LEU A 759 -14.76 -29.02 8.75
CA LEU A 759 -15.95 -28.32 9.24
C LEU A 759 -17.25 -28.96 8.75
N ASP A 760 -17.30 -29.39 7.48
CA ASP A 760 -18.45 -30.09 6.87
C ASP A 760 -18.74 -31.43 7.55
N HIS A 761 -17.70 -32.11 8.07
CA HIS A 761 -17.80 -33.41 8.75
C HIS A 761 -17.85 -33.31 10.29
N GLY A 762 -18.17 -32.12 10.84
CA GLY A 762 -18.57 -31.93 12.24
C GLY A 762 -17.64 -31.09 13.11
N ALA A 763 -16.47 -30.65 12.62
CA ALA A 763 -15.51 -29.90 13.45
C ALA A 763 -16.04 -28.52 13.90
N PHE A 764 -17.06 -27.96 13.21
CA PHE A 764 -17.67 -26.69 13.56
C PHE A 764 -18.33 -26.70 14.96
N ASP A 765 -18.94 -27.82 15.36
CA ASP A 765 -19.60 -27.95 16.66
C ASP A 765 -18.59 -28.04 17.81
N ALA A 766 -17.38 -28.56 17.55
CA ALA A 766 -16.28 -28.64 18.50
C ALA A 766 -15.57 -27.28 18.75
N ILE A 767 -15.74 -26.28 17.86
CA ILE A 767 -15.13 -24.95 18.03
C ILE A 767 -15.59 -24.34 19.35
N SER A 768 -14.62 -23.93 20.18
CA SER A 768 -14.89 -23.39 21.51
C SER A 768 -15.48 -21.98 21.45
N ASP A 769 -16.57 -21.75 22.20
CA ASP A 769 -17.28 -20.46 22.28
C ASP A 769 -16.37 -19.26 22.60
N ARG A 770 -15.27 -19.47 23.32
CA ARG A 770 -14.27 -18.44 23.67
C ARG A 770 -13.54 -17.89 22.45
N TYR A 771 -13.34 -18.70 21.42
CA TYR A 771 -12.53 -18.37 20.24
C TYR A 771 -13.38 -18.03 19.02
N LEU A 772 -14.71 -18.07 19.17
CA LEU A 772 -15.66 -17.79 18.10
C LEU A 772 -15.26 -16.54 17.29
N PHE A 773 -15.08 -15.39 17.94
CA PHE A 773 -14.71 -14.14 17.25
C PHE A 773 -13.56 -14.30 16.23
N MET A 774 -12.53 -15.09 16.55
CA MET A 774 -11.36 -15.30 15.68
C MET A 774 -11.64 -16.26 14.52
N ALA A 775 -12.54 -17.24 14.69
CA ALA A 775 -13.02 -18.06 13.58
C ALA A 775 -13.84 -17.23 12.58
N GLY A 776 -14.64 -16.26 13.07
CA GLY A 776 -15.38 -15.32 12.23
C GLY A 776 -14.46 -14.43 11.37
N GLU A 777 -13.37 -13.92 11.94
CA GLU A 777 -12.38 -13.13 11.20
C GLU A 777 -11.63 -13.97 10.13
N PHE A 778 -11.36 -15.25 10.37
CA PHE A 778 -10.81 -16.16 9.36
C PHE A 778 -11.75 -16.31 8.14
N PHE A 779 -13.06 -16.50 8.36
CA PHE A 779 -14.00 -16.62 7.24
C PHE A 779 -14.15 -15.31 6.44
N LYS A 780 -13.94 -14.15 7.07
CA LYS A 780 -13.84 -12.86 6.36
C LYS A 780 -12.55 -12.75 5.55
N LEU A 781 -11.42 -13.17 6.12
CA LEU A 781 -10.13 -13.19 5.42
C LEU A 781 -10.19 -14.07 4.15
N CYS A 782 -10.90 -15.19 4.21
CA CYS A 782 -11.17 -16.06 3.05
C CYS A 782 -12.13 -15.45 2.00
N GLN A 783 -12.81 -14.34 2.31
CA GLN A 783 -13.68 -13.62 1.37
C GLN A 783 -13.09 -12.29 0.86
N THR A 784 -11.95 -11.84 1.41
CA THR A 784 -11.27 -10.62 0.96
C THR A 784 -10.08 -10.97 0.08
N ASP A 785 -10.00 -10.39 -1.13
CA ASP A 785 -8.79 -10.48 -1.94
C ASP A 785 -7.62 -9.74 -1.25
N SER A 786 -6.42 -10.34 -1.27
CA SER A 786 -5.19 -9.65 -0.87
C SER A 786 -4.67 -8.79 -2.04
N PRO A 787 -4.02 -7.65 -1.77
CA PRO A 787 -3.10 -7.04 -2.72
C PRO A 787 -2.01 -8.01 -3.23
N ARG A 788 -1.64 -9.05 -2.45
CA ARG A 788 -0.72 -10.11 -2.88
C ARG A 788 -1.33 -11.11 -3.87
N MET A 789 -2.65 -11.12 -4.04
CA MET A 789 -3.39 -12.05 -4.90
C MET A 789 -3.69 -11.48 -6.29
N VAL A 790 -3.26 -10.23 -6.58
CA VAL A 790 -3.48 -9.58 -7.89
C VAL A 790 -2.93 -10.43 -9.04
N ASP A 791 -1.74 -11.01 -8.86
CA ASP A 791 -1.07 -11.83 -9.89
C ASP A 791 -1.33 -13.34 -9.76
N TRP A 792 -2.34 -13.75 -8.97
CA TRP A 792 -2.70 -15.16 -8.76
C TRP A 792 -3.72 -15.62 -9.81
N THR A 793 -3.50 -16.81 -10.35
CA THR A 793 -4.44 -17.46 -11.28
C THR A 793 -5.67 -18.00 -10.53
N ASP A 794 -6.74 -18.30 -11.26
CA ASP A 794 -7.99 -18.80 -10.67
C ASP A 794 -7.79 -20.12 -9.89
N ASP A 795 -6.87 -20.99 -10.32
CA ASP A 795 -6.53 -22.25 -9.64
C ASP A 795 -5.76 -22.04 -8.32
N GLU A 796 -5.09 -20.89 -8.13
CA GLU A 796 -4.37 -20.52 -6.91
C GLU A 796 -5.30 -19.82 -5.90
N ARG A 797 -6.42 -19.29 -6.38
CA ARG A 797 -7.49 -18.67 -5.58
C ARG A 797 -8.41 -19.75 -4.99
N ILE A 798 -9.24 -19.35 -4.02
CA ILE A 798 -10.25 -20.24 -3.43
C ILE A 798 -11.36 -20.48 -4.48
N SER A 799 -11.68 -21.74 -4.76
CA SER A 799 -12.73 -22.08 -5.74
C SER A 799 -14.13 -21.62 -5.30
N GLU A 800 -15.02 -21.35 -6.25
CA GLU A 800 -16.38 -20.84 -5.99
C GLU A 800 -17.19 -21.71 -5.01
N ASP A 801 -17.01 -23.04 -5.04
CA ASP A 801 -17.67 -23.98 -4.13
C ASP A 801 -17.18 -23.82 -2.68
N VAL A 802 -15.85 -23.78 -2.49
CA VAL A 802 -15.23 -23.55 -1.18
C VAL A 802 -15.57 -22.15 -0.66
N GLN A 803 -15.59 -21.13 -1.53
CA GLN A 803 -16.03 -19.77 -1.18
C GLN A 803 -17.50 -19.74 -0.74
N SER A 804 -18.36 -20.53 -1.38
CA SER A 804 -19.78 -20.69 -0.99
C SER A 804 -19.93 -21.40 0.36
N ARG A 805 -19.10 -22.40 0.68
CA ARG A 805 -19.04 -23.03 2.01
C ARG A 805 -18.50 -22.06 3.08
N VAL A 806 -17.47 -21.26 2.77
CA VAL A 806 -16.95 -20.20 3.66
C VAL A 806 -18.05 -19.21 4.04
N ALA A 807 -18.81 -18.70 3.06
CA ALA A 807 -19.93 -17.78 3.31
C ALA A 807 -21.07 -18.42 4.13
N PHE A 808 -21.33 -19.73 3.94
CA PHE A 808 -22.24 -20.48 4.81
C PHE A 808 -21.76 -20.51 6.26
N TYR A 809 -20.47 -20.78 6.49
CA TYR A 809 -19.89 -20.85 7.83
C TYR A 809 -19.83 -19.49 8.51
N GLU A 810 -19.52 -18.40 7.80
CA GLU A 810 -19.59 -17.04 8.33
C GLU A 810 -21.01 -16.73 8.85
N LYS A 811 -22.05 -17.07 8.10
CA LYS A 811 -23.44 -16.82 8.50
C LYS A 811 -23.92 -17.73 9.65
N ALA A 812 -23.52 -19.00 9.63
CA ALA A 812 -23.78 -19.93 10.75
C ALA A 812 -23.08 -19.43 12.03
N PHE A 813 -21.87 -18.90 11.87
CA PHE A 813 -21.07 -18.29 12.90
C PHE A 813 -21.72 -17.03 13.51
N GLU A 814 -22.15 -16.07 12.68
CA GLU A 814 -22.87 -14.87 13.14
C GLU A 814 -24.11 -15.24 13.96
N THR A 815 -24.83 -16.26 13.52
CA THR A 815 -26.03 -16.78 14.20
C THR A 815 -25.69 -17.35 15.59
N ARG A 816 -24.62 -18.16 15.70
CA ARG A 816 -24.13 -18.71 16.98
C ARG A 816 -23.66 -17.61 17.94
N ASN A 817 -22.94 -16.61 17.44
CA ASN A 817 -22.46 -15.47 18.22
C ASN A 817 -23.61 -14.57 18.73
N ALA A 818 -24.60 -14.28 17.88
CA ALA A 818 -25.82 -13.55 18.27
C ALA A 818 -26.61 -14.29 19.37
N GLY A 819 -26.68 -15.62 19.30
CA GLY A 819 -27.29 -16.46 20.32
C GLY A 819 -26.61 -16.32 21.70
N MET A 820 -25.28 -16.26 21.75
CA MET A 820 -24.55 -16.01 23.01
C MET A 820 -24.81 -14.61 23.58
N SER A 821 -24.84 -13.56 22.75
CA SER A 821 -25.10 -12.18 23.20
C SER A 821 -26.49 -12.05 23.87
N LEU A 822 -27.49 -12.76 23.36
CA LEU A 822 -28.82 -12.89 23.96
C LEU A 822 -28.79 -13.68 25.30
N PHE A 823 -27.98 -14.72 25.40
CA PHE A 823 -27.82 -15.48 26.65
C PHE A 823 -27.10 -14.68 27.76
N VAL A 824 -26.07 -13.91 27.42
CA VAL A 824 -25.35 -13.06 28.39
C VAL A 824 -26.24 -11.90 28.86
N THR A 825 -27.02 -11.28 27.98
CA THR A 825 -27.95 -10.22 28.38
C THR A 825 -29.11 -10.73 29.24
N THR A 826 -29.54 -11.99 29.06
CA THR A 826 -30.58 -12.60 29.91
C THR A 826 -30.06 -13.15 31.24
N SER A 827 -28.79 -13.57 31.35
CA SER A 827 -28.20 -13.99 32.64
C SER A 827 -27.74 -12.84 33.54
N VAL A 828 -27.63 -11.61 33.00
CA VAL A 828 -27.36 -10.38 33.77
C VAL A 828 -28.65 -9.68 34.23
N LEU A 829 -29.81 -10.09 33.70
CA LEU A 829 -31.15 -9.60 34.07
C LEU A 829 -31.94 -10.55 34.98
N ALA A 830 -31.31 -11.63 35.46
CA ALA A 830 -31.87 -12.64 36.38
C ALA A 830 -31.05 -12.71 37.68
#